data_AF-A0A1S8X735-F1
#
_entry.id   AF-A0A1S8X735-F1
#
_cell.length_a   1.000
_cell.length_b   1.000
_cell.length_c   1.000
_cell.angle_alpha   90.00
_cell.angle_beta   90.00
_cell.angle_gamma   90.00
#
_symmetry.space_group_name_H-M   'P 1'
#
loop_
_entity.id
_entity.type
_entity.pdbx_description
1 polymer ?
#
loop_
_entity_poly.entity_id
_entity_poly.type
_entity_poly.pdbx_seq_one_letter_code
_entity_poly.pdbx_strand_id
1 'polypeptide(L)'
;VNVALKKTVVGSGQWLPCAVDGNFNTTFSPYAVQFPYYYVDLGAIYSLTSINLFCQNEWSFYNQGVGVPFDVHTYDRWMSECGFEAHYPWNPLASGITFKKKGDEVVLKPTKPVRYIIIGHQNMDYPNKMQPIVIGEIQAYGEKLRDSPVPQVPEDNGPIPENYYKETRRAVLGGQDRLWMDPGYGYFVPNYRYKDVALGWLDQPKSMAVIRRKARMVVIMGHALPIEIDYLPMYTTFRKALREWLTNGSSTANYVKISAAYKPGDILLITRDDQFEVSKIFDKLVSGENSALIGYPSREVKDNVSELFEMLDIEFVRTDVDIPHQFIPVSGSAASNAFIPTSHWIERFVKSWKAFSTERFQLRTEELGIERKDIEDQVNALVEKYGALMEYLSPCDTKTYSKDTKTEIALINYNLILKYQNGRTGFVLPNINRHPGTIPSATKPTTVVATVHADVSGSYFPLGVYAKPGEGFSWTILKNTDETYSDQRIRINAQTDWIDHHSKWHRWPTISTEIYVRKQGQYISPHGGPLFLQLPHGVLVEIELRNVYRYPLLDLRDPKSVETFEQEVKAYSGVPWLVIKGDSMNSMLRTIDIYNTKASEVIESARHFDNSIKVMHNYRGSRWEEARSETFAADLQISSEPGHAGYPWMSILSWSWLFTKWSNSIKRGGQPGFVKVIGLNLQVGDATLKGGEWITNCIYRLLVEDVLLGLNPYQGDMDTGKWSSSEYTGPGLGYYRYLGKLFGYGLVGNGFTEARKRTPLNESDKTQLWVQLMCSETGYNLVPFHKLWNFPISDDTQNACKALPCFFPDDEITKKFQSKVDTLLKEVGGKCSRSDQKKVQFRGDIKRGVDTVRPRNIFLTFK
;
A
#
# COMPACT_ATOMS: atom_id res chain seq x y z
N VAL A 1 2.03 -21.86 46.39
CA VAL A 1 2.50 -22.63 45.21
C VAL A 1 3.24 -21.67 44.29
N ASN A 2 4.39 -22.08 43.72
CA ASN A 2 5.04 -21.27 42.67
C ASN A 2 4.19 -21.33 41.40
N VAL A 3 3.51 -20.24 41.06
CA VAL A 3 2.63 -20.14 39.90
C VAL A 3 3.38 -19.82 38.60
N ALA A 4 4.66 -19.43 38.69
CA ALA A 4 5.53 -19.25 37.52
C ALA A 4 6.17 -20.56 37.04
N LEU A 5 6.21 -21.61 37.87
CA LEU A 5 6.87 -22.88 37.56
C LEU A 5 6.35 -23.47 36.23
N LYS A 6 7.27 -23.75 35.30
CA LYS A 6 7.04 -24.31 33.96
C LYS A 6 6.08 -23.48 33.09
N LYS A 7 6.00 -22.17 33.34
CA LYS A 7 5.22 -21.24 32.51
C LYS A 7 5.94 -20.84 31.24
N THR A 8 5.21 -20.22 30.32
CA THR A 8 5.77 -19.77 29.05
C THR A 8 6.63 -18.54 29.29
N VAL A 9 7.89 -18.61 28.86
CA VAL A 9 8.79 -17.46 28.78
C VAL A 9 8.86 -17.02 27.33
N VAL A 10 8.65 -15.73 27.08
CA VAL A 10 8.71 -15.13 25.74
C VAL A 10 9.81 -14.10 25.70
N GLY A 11 10.73 -14.27 24.75
CA GLY A 11 11.90 -13.43 24.57
C GLY A 11 12.82 -14.00 23.49
N SER A 12 13.94 -13.34 23.24
CA SER A 12 14.99 -13.86 22.34
C SER A 12 16.16 -14.39 23.15
N GLY A 13 16.55 -15.64 22.97
CA GLY A 13 17.67 -16.24 23.70
C GLY A 13 17.77 -17.75 23.59
N GLN A 14 18.72 -18.33 24.32
CA GLN A 14 18.85 -19.77 24.55
C GLN A 14 18.31 -20.14 25.93
N TRP A 15 17.78 -21.36 26.04
CA TRP A 15 17.34 -21.93 27.33
C TRP A 15 16.23 -21.13 28.03
N LEU A 16 15.27 -20.58 27.28
CA LEU A 16 14.12 -19.83 27.83
C LEU A 16 13.41 -20.56 28.99
N PRO A 17 13.12 -21.89 28.92
CA PRO A 17 12.43 -22.58 30.00
C PRO A 17 13.18 -22.56 31.33
N CYS A 18 14.51 -22.37 31.30
CA CYS A 18 15.34 -22.35 32.51
C CYS A 18 15.04 -21.14 33.39
N ALA A 19 14.42 -20.08 32.87
CA ALA A 19 14.02 -18.96 33.71
C ALA A 19 12.89 -19.32 34.70
N VAL A 20 12.22 -20.46 34.55
CA VAL A 20 11.05 -20.87 35.34
C VAL A 20 10.97 -22.39 35.57
N ASP A 21 12.08 -23.13 35.45
CA ASP A 21 12.08 -24.59 35.55
C ASP A 21 12.17 -25.10 37.01
N GLY A 22 12.41 -24.20 37.96
CA GLY A 22 12.59 -24.51 39.38
C GLY A 22 13.98 -25.03 39.73
N ASN A 23 14.96 -24.93 38.83
CA ASN A 23 16.32 -25.43 39.01
C ASN A 23 17.33 -24.27 39.06
N PHE A 24 17.90 -24.02 40.25
CA PHE A 24 18.90 -22.97 40.44
C PHE A 24 20.24 -23.21 39.75
N ASN A 25 20.44 -24.35 39.09
CA ASN A 25 21.66 -24.68 38.36
C ASN A 25 21.53 -24.53 36.84
N THR A 26 20.38 -24.11 36.34
CA THR A 26 20.17 -23.75 34.94
C THR A 26 20.07 -22.23 34.79
N THR A 27 20.19 -21.69 33.58
CA THR A 27 20.18 -20.24 33.35
C THR A 27 19.62 -19.90 31.98
N PHE A 28 18.73 -18.91 31.94
CA PHE A 28 18.25 -18.34 30.69
C PHE A 28 19.27 -17.33 30.14
N SER A 29 19.67 -17.51 28.88
CA SER A 29 20.64 -16.65 28.18
C SER A 29 19.96 -15.83 27.08
N PRO A 30 19.51 -14.61 27.36
CA PRO A 30 18.91 -13.76 26.34
C PRO A 30 19.94 -13.31 25.28
N TYR A 31 19.49 -13.20 24.03
CA TYR A 31 20.23 -12.57 22.94
C TYR A 31 20.07 -11.05 22.96
N ALA A 32 21.04 -10.32 22.41
CA ALA A 32 20.92 -8.89 22.22
C ALA A 32 19.78 -8.56 21.24
N VAL A 33 18.91 -7.62 21.61
CA VAL A 33 17.76 -7.14 20.83
C VAL A 33 17.60 -5.62 20.96
N GLN A 34 16.86 -4.98 20.05
CA GLN A 34 16.64 -3.52 20.10
C GLN A 34 15.70 -3.09 21.23
N PHE A 35 14.84 -4.00 21.70
CA PHE A 35 13.94 -3.81 22.83
C PHE A 35 14.21 -4.89 23.89
N PRO A 36 15.15 -4.66 24.82
CA PRO A 36 15.75 -5.71 25.65
C PRO A 36 14.90 -6.05 26.87
N TYR A 37 13.69 -6.51 26.60
CA TYR A 37 12.74 -7.06 27.56
C TYR A 37 12.31 -8.47 27.16
N TYR A 38 12.02 -9.31 28.15
CA TYR A 38 11.36 -10.59 28.00
C TYR A 38 10.32 -10.73 29.12
N TYR A 39 9.42 -11.71 29.02
CA TYR A 39 8.37 -11.88 30.01
C TYR A 39 8.01 -13.33 30.29
N VAL A 40 7.38 -13.55 31.45
CA VAL A 40 6.75 -14.81 31.87
C VAL A 40 5.23 -14.65 31.80
N ASP A 41 4.53 -15.47 31.01
CA ASP A 41 3.07 -15.55 30.99
C ASP A 41 2.58 -16.57 32.03
N LEU A 42 1.96 -16.09 33.10
CA LEU A 42 1.43 -16.95 34.16
C LEU A 42 0.20 -17.76 33.69
N GLY A 43 -0.39 -17.45 32.52
CA GLY A 43 -1.53 -18.14 31.91
C GLY A 43 -2.89 -17.84 32.55
N ALA A 44 -2.92 -17.05 33.62
CA ALA A 44 -4.11 -16.56 34.30
C ALA A 44 -3.77 -15.24 35.03
N ILE A 45 -4.78 -14.59 35.62
CA ILE A 45 -4.56 -13.39 36.43
C ILE A 45 -4.46 -13.81 37.90
N TYR A 46 -3.40 -13.37 38.57
CA TYR A 46 -3.09 -13.73 39.96
C TYR A 46 -3.00 -12.49 40.86
N SER A 47 -3.33 -12.68 42.14
CA SER A 47 -2.92 -11.80 43.23
C SER A 47 -1.65 -12.37 43.82
N LEU A 48 -0.50 -11.76 43.50
CA LEU A 48 0.80 -12.27 43.91
C LEU A 48 1.21 -11.71 45.27
N THR A 49 1.60 -12.59 46.19
CA THR A 49 2.23 -12.23 47.46
C THR A 49 3.70 -11.89 47.28
N SER A 50 4.37 -12.49 46.29
CA SER A 50 5.77 -12.22 45.97
C SER A 50 6.16 -12.66 44.54
N ILE A 51 7.15 -11.96 43.99
CA ILE A 51 7.94 -12.35 42.82
C ILE A 51 9.40 -12.43 43.28
N ASN A 52 10.01 -13.61 43.16
CA ASN A 52 11.39 -13.85 43.58
C ASN A 52 12.23 -14.07 42.33
N LEU A 53 13.26 -13.24 42.16
CA LEU A 53 14.18 -13.29 41.01
C LEU A 53 15.54 -13.74 41.51
N PHE A 54 16.12 -14.73 40.85
CA PHE A 54 17.40 -15.31 41.23
C PHE A 54 18.45 -15.01 40.18
N CYS A 55 19.60 -14.49 40.62
CA CYS A 55 20.78 -14.38 39.77
C CYS A 55 21.23 -15.77 39.30
N GLN A 56 21.80 -15.86 38.10
CA GLN A 56 22.40 -17.10 37.63
C GLN A 56 23.46 -17.63 38.60
N ASN A 57 23.49 -18.95 38.75
CA ASN A 57 24.47 -19.66 39.57
C ASN A 57 25.31 -20.64 38.74
N GLU A 58 25.11 -20.67 37.41
CA GLU A 58 25.80 -21.59 36.52
C GLU A 58 27.25 -21.13 36.29
N TRP A 59 28.21 -22.06 36.40
CA TRP A 59 29.63 -21.73 36.33
C TRP A 59 30.04 -21.20 34.94
N SER A 60 29.45 -21.75 33.87
CA SER A 60 29.72 -21.44 32.46
C SER A 60 29.38 -19.99 32.07
N PHE A 61 28.53 -19.32 32.85
CA PHE A 61 28.08 -17.95 32.61
C PHE A 61 28.94 -16.86 33.26
N TYR A 62 30.05 -17.23 33.93
CA TYR A 62 30.93 -16.27 34.63
C TYR A 62 30.11 -15.27 35.46
N ASN A 63 30.38 -13.96 35.43
CA ASN A 63 29.61 -12.96 36.16
C ASN A 63 28.51 -12.28 35.33
N GLN A 64 28.02 -12.92 34.26
CA GLN A 64 26.92 -12.34 33.47
C GLN A 64 25.69 -12.12 34.36
N GLY A 65 25.06 -10.95 34.23
CA GLY A 65 23.92 -10.51 35.04
C GLY A 65 24.27 -9.98 36.44
N VAL A 66 25.48 -10.21 36.95
CA VAL A 66 25.92 -9.66 38.25
C VAL A 66 26.31 -8.19 38.08
N GLY A 67 25.78 -7.32 38.93
CA GLY A 67 26.02 -5.87 38.88
C GLY A 67 25.37 -5.15 37.70
N VAL A 68 24.57 -5.83 36.89
CA VAL A 68 23.84 -5.25 35.75
C VAL A 68 22.50 -4.71 36.26
N PRO A 69 22.18 -3.41 36.06
CA PRO A 69 20.90 -2.85 36.44
C PRO A 69 19.78 -3.33 35.51
N PHE A 70 18.62 -3.64 36.09
CA PHE A 70 17.42 -3.99 35.34
C PHE A 70 16.14 -3.53 36.06
N ASP A 71 15.05 -3.56 35.32
CA ASP A 71 13.71 -3.18 35.73
C ASP A 71 12.78 -4.38 35.69
N VAL A 72 11.76 -4.34 36.55
CA VAL A 72 10.69 -5.33 36.61
C VAL A 72 9.36 -4.60 36.52
N HIS A 73 8.53 -5.08 35.60
CA HIS A 73 7.19 -4.59 35.37
C HIS A 73 6.16 -5.72 35.48
N THR A 74 4.90 -5.34 35.64
CA THR A 74 3.76 -6.25 35.60
C THR A 74 2.68 -5.78 34.64
N TYR A 75 1.91 -6.72 34.11
CA TYR A 75 0.76 -6.42 33.27
C TYR A 75 -0.34 -7.45 33.44
N ASP A 76 -1.60 -7.02 33.39
CA ASP A 76 -2.78 -7.84 33.69
C ASP A 76 -3.68 -8.09 32.47
N ARG A 77 -3.50 -7.32 31.39
CA ARG A 77 -4.23 -7.51 30.13
C ARG A 77 -3.47 -8.43 29.20
N TRP A 78 -4.20 -9.17 28.36
CA TRP A 78 -3.59 -10.04 27.35
C TRP A 78 -2.71 -9.24 26.40
N MET A 79 -1.55 -9.81 26.03
CA MET A 79 -0.64 -9.26 25.01
C MET A 79 -0.13 -10.40 24.11
N SER A 80 0.15 -10.10 22.84
CA SER A 80 0.75 -11.07 21.92
C SER A 80 2.28 -11.13 22.08
N GLU A 81 2.87 -12.28 21.71
CA GLU A 81 4.33 -12.44 21.63
C GLU A 81 5.00 -11.42 20.70
N CYS A 82 4.35 -11.04 19.60
CA CYS A 82 4.89 -10.04 18.67
C CYS A 82 4.66 -8.59 19.15
N GLY A 83 3.63 -8.39 19.99
CA GLY A 83 3.03 -7.08 20.28
C GLY A 83 3.32 -6.57 21.68
N PHE A 84 3.98 -7.34 22.56
CA PHE A 84 4.21 -6.92 23.94
C PHE A 84 4.92 -5.56 24.04
N GLU A 85 5.85 -5.26 23.13
CA GLU A 85 6.56 -3.98 23.05
C GLU A 85 5.62 -2.78 22.86
N ALA A 86 4.48 -2.98 22.18
CA ALA A 86 3.50 -1.92 21.92
C ALA A 86 2.72 -1.50 23.18
N HIS A 87 2.77 -2.31 24.25
CA HIS A 87 2.15 -2.00 25.54
C HIS A 87 3.09 -1.26 26.49
N TYR A 88 4.32 -0.92 26.06
CA TYR A 88 5.26 -0.14 26.86
C TYR A 88 4.86 1.35 26.94
N PRO A 89 4.93 1.99 28.13
CA PRO A 89 5.37 1.41 29.40
C PRO A 89 4.28 0.59 30.11
N TRP A 90 4.66 -0.57 30.65
CA TRP A 90 3.79 -1.37 31.53
C TRP A 90 3.79 -0.85 32.97
N ASN A 91 3.07 -1.50 33.89
CA ASN A 91 3.06 -1.10 35.30
C ASN A 91 4.46 -1.34 35.92
N PRO A 92 5.19 -0.29 36.36
CA PRO A 92 6.47 -0.48 37.01
C PRO A 92 6.29 -1.14 38.38
N LEU A 93 7.12 -2.13 38.69
CA LEU A 93 7.19 -2.79 40.01
C LEU A 93 8.48 -2.43 40.76
N ALA A 94 9.62 -2.47 40.07
CA ALA A 94 10.92 -2.04 40.58
C ALA A 94 11.81 -1.59 39.42
N SER A 95 12.69 -0.62 39.66
CA SER A 95 13.60 -0.10 38.63
C SER A 95 15.03 0.01 39.16
N GLY A 96 16.00 -0.20 38.28
CA GLY A 96 17.44 -0.10 38.60
C GLY A 96 17.92 -1.09 39.67
N ILE A 97 17.28 -2.25 39.80
CA ILE A 97 17.72 -3.30 40.74
C ILE A 97 18.91 -4.06 40.17
N THR A 98 19.77 -4.58 41.04
CA THR A 98 21.01 -5.28 40.66
C THR A 98 21.22 -6.51 41.53
N PHE A 99 21.67 -7.61 40.93
CA PHE A 99 22.20 -8.75 41.68
C PHE A 99 23.64 -8.47 42.14
N LYS A 100 23.94 -8.70 43.42
CA LYS A 100 25.27 -8.40 43.99
C LYS A 100 26.28 -9.52 43.78
N LYS A 101 25.80 -10.77 43.66
CA LYS A 101 26.60 -11.98 43.51
C LYS A 101 25.80 -13.07 42.80
N LYS A 102 26.47 -14.16 42.41
CA LYS A 102 25.79 -15.37 41.92
C LYS A 102 24.82 -15.93 42.95
N GLY A 103 23.68 -16.44 42.47
CA GLY A 103 22.62 -16.98 43.32
C GLY A 103 21.94 -15.97 44.25
N ASP A 104 22.22 -14.66 44.11
CA ASP A 104 21.55 -13.61 44.87
C ASP A 104 20.05 -13.56 44.53
N GLU A 105 19.21 -13.26 45.52
CA GLU A 105 17.75 -13.24 45.40
C GLU A 105 17.22 -11.82 45.56
N VAL A 106 16.31 -11.42 44.68
CA VAL A 106 15.52 -10.19 44.81
C VAL A 106 14.06 -10.55 44.95
N VAL A 107 13.43 -10.14 46.06
CA VAL A 107 12.02 -10.39 46.36
C VAL A 107 11.21 -9.10 46.21
N LEU A 108 10.24 -9.12 45.31
CA LEU A 108 9.34 -8.00 45.01
C LEU A 108 7.91 -8.35 45.41
N LYS A 109 7.13 -7.35 45.82
CA LYS A 109 5.74 -7.53 46.29
C LYS A 109 4.76 -6.73 45.44
N PRO A 110 4.13 -7.34 44.42
CA PRO A 110 3.11 -6.67 43.61
C PRO A 110 1.87 -6.30 44.43
N THR A 111 1.28 -5.14 44.16
CA THR A 111 0.02 -4.69 44.78
C THR A 111 -1.17 -4.72 43.82
N LYS A 112 -0.90 -4.94 42.52
CA LYS A 112 -1.91 -5.05 41.46
C LYS A 112 -2.00 -6.50 40.97
N PRO A 113 -3.13 -6.91 40.38
CA PRO A 113 -3.23 -8.19 39.67
C PRO A 113 -2.12 -8.35 38.62
N VAL A 114 -1.59 -9.56 38.49
CA VAL A 114 -0.48 -9.87 37.58
C VAL A 114 -0.86 -11.05 36.69
N ARG A 115 -0.66 -10.88 35.38
CA ARG A 115 -0.64 -11.97 34.41
C ARG A 115 0.77 -12.18 33.84
N TYR A 116 1.45 -11.08 33.53
CA TYR A 116 2.80 -11.08 32.97
C TYR A 116 3.79 -10.47 33.95
N ILE A 117 4.93 -11.16 34.13
CA ILE A 117 6.11 -10.64 34.81
C ILE A 117 7.12 -10.28 33.73
N ILE A 118 7.48 -9.01 33.62
CA ILE A 118 8.27 -8.49 32.50
C ILE A 118 9.59 -7.96 33.04
N ILE A 119 10.69 -8.39 32.48
CA ILE A 119 12.04 -8.14 32.99
C ILE A 119 12.93 -7.65 31.85
N GLY A 120 13.70 -6.60 32.10
CA GLY A 120 14.61 -6.02 31.11
C GLY A 120 15.07 -4.64 31.52
N HIS A 121 15.46 -3.80 30.57
CA HIS A 121 15.79 -2.41 30.84
C HIS A 121 15.59 -1.56 29.58
N GLN A 122 15.54 -0.24 29.72
CA GLN A 122 15.49 0.63 28.56
C GLN A 122 16.75 0.47 27.69
N ASN A 123 16.59 0.52 26.36
CA ASN A 123 17.73 0.57 25.44
C ASN A 123 18.22 2.01 25.29
N MET A 124 19.28 2.34 26.02
CA MET A 124 19.89 3.68 25.97
C MET A 124 20.82 3.88 24.76
N ASP A 125 21.11 2.82 24.00
CA ASP A 125 21.99 2.83 22.82
C ASP A 125 21.20 2.49 21.53
N TYR A 126 19.90 2.79 21.47
CA TYR A 126 19.10 2.56 20.26
C TYR A 126 19.72 3.30 19.05
N PRO A 127 19.83 2.67 17.86
CA PRO A 127 19.21 1.40 17.45
C PRO A 127 20.10 0.16 17.64
N ASN A 128 21.23 0.25 18.35
CA ASN A 128 22.05 -0.92 18.66
C ASN A 128 21.27 -1.90 19.54
N LYS A 129 21.64 -3.18 19.40
CA LYS A 129 21.04 -4.23 20.21
C LYS A 129 21.73 -4.28 21.57
N MET A 130 20.95 -4.32 22.64
CA MET A 130 21.45 -4.55 24.00
C MET A 130 20.97 -5.91 24.50
N GLN A 131 21.78 -6.55 25.33
CA GLN A 131 21.42 -7.83 25.93
C GLN A 131 20.50 -7.60 27.13
N PRO A 132 19.30 -8.22 27.20
CA PRO A 132 18.50 -8.26 28.42
C PRO A 132 19.26 -8.91 29.59
N ILE A 133 18.76 -8.72 30.82
CA ILE A 133 19.34 -9.33 32.01
C ILE A 133 19.35 -10.87 31.92
N VAL A 134 20.49 -11.49 32.22
CA VAL A 134 20.62 -12.95 32.39
C VAL A 134 20.03 -13.34 33.74
N ILE A 135 19.15 -14.34 33.77
CA ILE A 135 18.46 -14.76 35.00
C ILE A 135 18.59 -16.26 35.22
N GLY A 136 18.76 -16.66 36.48
CA GLY A 136 18.78 -18.06 36.89
C GLY A 136 17.37 -18.62 36.95
N GLU A 137 16.51 -18.04 37.79
CA GLU A 137 15.15 -18.54 38.03
C GLU A 137 14.21 -17.36 38.40
N ILE A 138 12.93 -17.51 38.04
CA ILE A 138 11.84 -16.59 38.35
C ILE A 138 10.73 -17.39 39.02
N GLN A 139 10.42 -17.03 40.27
CA GLN A 139 9.34 -17.63 41.03
C GLN A 139 8.27 -16.59 41.32
N ALA A 140 7.01 -17.01 41.33
CA ALA A 140 5.89 -16.16 41.69
C ALA A 140 4.97 -16.92 42.62
N TYR A 141 4.57 -16.31 43.73
CA TYR A 141 3.69 -16.94 44.71
C TYR A 141 2.43 -16.10 44.88
N GLY A 142 1.27 -16.75 44.91
CA GLY A 142 -0.01 -16.05 45.03
C GLY A 142 -1.21 -16.94 44.77
N GLU A 143 -2.36 -16.30 44.65
CA GLU A 143 -3.65 -16.95 44.40
C GLU A 143 -4.19 -16.55 43.02
N LYS A 144 -4.77 -17.52 42.32
CA LYS A 144 -5.41 -17.29 41.02
C LYS A 144 -6.70 -16.51 41.26
N LEU A 145 -6.82 -15.34 40.66
CA LEU A 145 -8.03 -14.52 40.73
C LEU A 145 -9.06 -14.99 39.70
N ARG A 146 -8.64 -15.17 38.44
CA ARG A 146 -9.49 -15.63 37.35
C ARG A 146 -8.67 -16.18 36.19
N ASP A 147 -9.31 -17.04 35.39
CA ASP A 147 -8.79 -17.37 34.07
C ASP A 147 -8.70 -16.14 33.18
N SER A 148 -7.73 -16.16 32.27
CA SER A 148 -7.57 -15.13 31.27
C SER A 148 -7.37 -15.83 29.92
N PRO A 149 -8.46 -16.36 29.34
CA PRO A 149 -8.35 -17.13 28.11
C PRO A 149 -7.81 -16.26 26.99
N VAL A 150 -7.08 -16.90 26.08
CA VAL A 150 -6.69 -16.28 24.81
C VAL A 150 -7.97 -15.79 24.10
N PRO A 151 -7.97 -14.60 23.47
CA PRO A 151 -9.11 -14.12 22.71
C PRO A 151 -9.64 -15.18 21.74
N GLN A 152 -10.93 -15.46 21.79
CA GLN A 152 -11.58 -16.48 20.95
C GLN A 152 -12.28 -15.83 19.76
N VAL A 153 -12.25 -16.52 18.62
CA VAL A 153 -13.03 -16.12 17.44
C VAL A 153 -14.52 -16.32 17.76
N PRO A 154 -15.38 -15.30 17.61
CA PRO A 154 -16.80 -15.44 17.90
C PRO A 154 -17.46 -16.49 17.01
N GLU A 155 -18.32 -17.32 17.61
CA GLU A 155 -19.24 -18.17 16.87
C GLU A 155 -20.50 -17.36 16.52
N ASP A 156 -20.62 -16.93 15.27
CA ASP A 156 -21.81 -16.22 14.77
C ASP A 156 -22.41 -17.01 13.60
N ASN A 157 -23.34 -17.91 13.95
CA ASN A 157 -24.14 -18.68 13.01
C ASN A 157 -25.45 -17.96 12.63
N GLY A 158 -25.67 -16.74 13.15
CA GLY A 158 -26.86 -15.96 12.82
C GLY A 158 -26.85 -15.46 11.37
N PRO A 159 -28.02 -15.06 10.84
CA PRO A 159 -28.07 -14.43 9.53
C PRO A 159 -27.29 -13.10 9.55
N ILE A 160 -26.69 -12.75 8.42
CA ILE A 160 -26.05 -11.45 8.25
C ILE A 160 -27.12 -10.35 8.46
N PRO A 161 -26.89 -9.35 9.33
CA PRO A 161 -27.85 -8.28 9.52
C PRO A 161 -28.17 -7.58 8.21
N GLU A 162 -29.46 -7.36 7.96
CA GLU A 162 -29.94 -6.63 6.80
C GLU A 162 -29.27 -5.25 6.68
N ASN A 163 -28.99 -4.83 5.44
CA ASN A 163 -28.41 -3.52 5.20
C ASN A 163 -29.54 -2.52 4.94
N TYR A 164 -29.80 -1.65 5.91
CA TYR A 164 -30.88 -0.67 5.88
C TYR A 164 -30.98 0.12 4.56
N TYR A 165 -29.84 0.53 3.99
CA TYR A 165 -29.81 1.30 2.75
C TYR A 165 -30.21 0.43 1.56
N LYS A 166 -29.74 -0.81 1.50
CA LYS A 166 -30.10 -1.76 0.43
C LYS A 166 -31.56 -2.19 0.54
N GLU A 167 -32.05 -2.46 1.74
CA GLU A 167 -33.47 -2.81 1.95
C GLU A 167 -34.39 -1.65 1.61
N THR A 168 -34.05 -0.42 2.03
CA THR A 168 -34.85 0.76 1.69
C THR A 168 -34.92 0.96 0.18
N ARG A 169 -33.79 0.78 -0.54
CA ARG A 169 -33.80 0.83 -2.01
C ARG A 169 -34.71 -0.24 -2.62
N ARG A 170 -34.65 -1.49 -2.15
CA ARG A 170 -35.55 -2.56 -2.63
C ARG A 170 -37.02 -2.25 -2.37
N ALA A 171 -37.32 -1.77 -1.17
CA ALA A 171 -38.68 -1.44 -0.76
C ALA A 171 -39.25 -0.26 -1.55
N VAL A 172 -38.44 0.76 -1.86
CA VAL A 172 -38.89 1.95 -2.58
C VAL A 172 -38.94 1.74 -4.09
N LEU A 173 -37.89 1.15 -4.67
CA LEU A 173 -37.77 1.00 -6.13
C LEU A 173 -38.55 -0.22 -6.65
N GLY A 174 -38.77 -1.24 -5.81
CA GLY A 174 -39.35 -2.50 -6.24
C GLY A 174 -38.53 -3.11 -7.40
N GLY A 175 -39.21 -3.44 -8.49
CA GLY A 175 -38.60 -3.93 -9.74
C GLY A 175 -38.42 -2.86 -10.81
N GLN A 176 -38.33 -1.57 -10.45
CA GLN A 176 -38.13 -0.50 -11.43
C GLN A 176 -36.69 -0.48 -11.94
N ASP A 177 -36.53 -0.34 -13.26
CA ASP A 177 -35.19 -0.32 -13.88
C ASP A 177 -34.61 1.08 -14.06
N ARG A 178 -35.46 2.06 -14.37
CA ARG A 178 -35.06 3.44 -14.65
C ARG A 178 -36.15 4.42 -14.26
N LEU A 179 -35.74 5.62 -13.85
CA LEU A 179 -36.64 6.72 -13.52
C LEU A 179 -36.33 7.92 -14.41
N TRP A 180 -37.36 8.54 -14.97
CA TRP A 180 -37.20 9.81 -15.69
C TRP A 180 -36.95 10.93 -14.68
N MET A 181 -35.87 11.68 -14.87
CA MET A 181 -35.48 12.79 -14.01
C MET A 181 -35.06 14.00 -14.85
N ASP A 182 -35.15 15.19 -14.26
CA ASP A 182 -34.60 16.43 -14.80
C ASP A 182 -33.51 16.96 -13.85
N PRO A 183 -32.27 16.45 -13.97
CA PRO A 183 -31.22 16.73 -12.99
C PRO A 183 -30.71 18.18 -13.05
N GLY A 184 -30.66 18.77 -14.25
CA GLY A 184 -30.07 20.08 -14.53
C GLY A 184 -28.82 20.38 -13.69
N TYR A 185 -28.80 21.57 -13.09
CA TYR A 185 -27.74 22.16 -12.26
C TYR A 185 -27.71 21.70 -10.79
N GLY A 186 -28.06 20.47 -10.41
CA GLY A 186 -27.87 20.10 -9.01
C GLY A 186 -28.09 18.65 -8.61
N TYR A 187 -27.94 18.40 -7.31
CA TYR A 187 -28.08 17.09 -6.69
C TYR A 187 -28.45 17.20 -5.21
N PHE A 188 -28.95 16.10 -4.65
CA PHE A 188 -29.26 16.00 -3.22
C PHE A 188 -28.06 15.50 -2.41
N VAL A 189 -27.87 16.05 -1.21
CA VAL A 189 -26.88 15.57 -0.25
C VAL A 189 -27.58 14.68 0.78
N PRO A 190 -27.27 13.37 0.85
CA PRO A 190 -27.90 12.50 1.84
C PRO A 190 -27.51 12.91 3.26
N ASN A 191 -28.49 13.20 4.11
CA ASN A 191 -28.25 13.48 5.52
C ASN A 191 -28.10 12.16 6.29
N TYR A 192 -26.85 11.77 6.54
CA TYR A 192 -26.53 10.50 7.18
C TYR A 192 -26.97 10.40 8.64
N ARG A 193 -27.17 11.54 9.32
CA ARG A 193 -27.74 11.56 10.68
C ARG A 193 -29.16 10.99 10.70
N TYR A 194 -29.93 11.25 9.65
CA TYR A 194 -31.30 10.74 9.48
C TYR A 194 -31.38 9.51 8.59
N LYS A 195 -30.23 8.99 8.13
CA LYS A 195 -30.12 7.81 7.26
C LYS A 195 -30.83 7.99 5.91
N ASP A 196 -30.71 9.16 5.30
CA ASP A 196 -31.26 9.38 3.95
C ASP A 196 -30.65 8.41 2.94
N VAL A 197 -31.49 7.84 2.08
CA VAL A 197 -31.10 6.77 1.17
C VAL A 197 -31.17 7.26 -0.27
N ALA A 198 -30.01 7.43 -0.91
CA ALA A 198 -29.95 7.68 -2.34
C ALA A 198 -30.55 6.51 -3.12
N LEU A 199 -31.43 6.80 -4.08
CA LEU A 199 -32.17 5.81 -4.87
C LEU A 199 -31.63 5.71 -6.30
N GLY A 200 -31.34 6.86 -6.93
CA GLY A 200 -30.76 6.95 -8.26
C GLY A 200 -29.75 8.10 -8.34
N TRP A 201 -28.68 7.89 -9.10
CA TRP A 201 -27.56 8.83 -9.22
C TRP A 201 -26.88 8.69 -10.59
N LEU A 202 -26.18 9.74 -11.00
CA LEU A 202 -25.20 9.68 -12.08
C LEU A 202 -23.81 9.73 -11.44
N ASP A 203 -23.28 10.92 -11.28
CA ASP A 203 -22.13 11.28 -10.44
C ASP A 203 -22.56 11.49 -8.98
N GLN A 204 -23.69 12.18 -8.78
CA GLN A 204 -24.25 12.55 -7.48
C GLN A 204 -25.73 12.14 -7.36
N PRO A 205 -26.30 12.05 -6.14
CA PRO A 205 -27.68 11.62 -5.92
C PRO A 205 -28.71 12.53 -6.58
N LYS A 206 -29.58 11.96 -7.41
CA LYS A 206 -30.69 12.68 -8.09
C LYS A 206 -32.06 12.32 -7.53
N SER A 207 -32.12 11.32 -6.65
CA SER A 207 -33.30 11.02 -5.86
C SER A 207 -32.94 10.35 -4.54
N MET A 208 -33.75 10.61 -3.51
CA MET A 208 -33.55 10.05 -2.18
C MET A 208 -34.87 9.66 -1.52
N ALA A 209 -34.82 8.59 -0.73
CA ALA A 209 -35.83 8.29 0.27
C ALA A 209 -35.43 8.96 1.59
N VAL A 210 -36.36 9.68 2.19
CA VAL A 210 -36.13 10.56 3.33
C VAL A 210 -37.14 10.22 4.42
N ILE A 211 -36.66 10.08 5.65
CA ILE A 211 -37.50 9.90 6.84
C ILE A 211 -37.21 11.01 7.85
N ARG A 212 -38.25 11.69 8.31
CA ARG A 212 -38.17 12.70 9.38
C ARG A 212 -39.28 12.47 10.38
N ARG A 213 -38.95 12.02 11.60
CA ARG A 213 -39.94 11.53 12.59
C ARG A 213 -40.82 10.45 11.95
N LYS A 214 -42.12 10.71 11.74
CA LYS A 214 -43.05 9.80 11.07
C LYS A 214 -43.21 10.09 9.56
N ALA A 215 -42.66 11.21 9.07
CA ALA A 215 -42.71 11.54 7.65
C ALA A 215 -41.93 10.52 6.84
N ARG A 216 -42.55 9.97 5.80
CA ARG A 216 -41.89 9.21 4.74
C ARG A 216 -42.06 9.96 3.44
N MET A 217 -40.95 10.24 2.78
CA MET A 217 -40.94 11.06 1.57
C MET A 217 -39.93 10.49 0.57
N VAL A 218 -40.23 10.67 -0.71
CA VAL A 218 -39.23 10.53 -1.76
C VAL A 218 -39.07 11.87 -2.45
N VAL A 219 -37.83 12.33 -2.55
CA VAL A 219 -37.45 13.52 -3.32
C VAL A 219 -36.79 13.08 -4.61
N ILE A 220 -37.14 13.73 -5.72
CA ILE A 220 -36.59 13.43 -7.04
C ILE A 220 -36.35 14.71 -7.83
N MET A 221 -35.27 14.71 -8.63
CA MET A 221 -34.98 15.80 -9.54
C MET A 221 -36.00 15.84 -10.70
N GLY A 222 -36.70 16.97 -10.84
CA GLY A 222 -37.69 17.23 -11.88
C GLY A 222 -39.16 17.05 -11.47
N HIS A 223 -40.06 17.62 -12.26
CA HIS A 223 -41.52 17.62 -12.00
C HIS A 223 -42.26 16.44 -12.63
N ALA A 224 -41.72 15.85 -13.70
CA ALA A 224 -42.43 14.88 -14.53
C ALA A 224 -42.90 13.66 -13.73
N LEU A 225 -42.04 13.05 -12.91
CA LEU A 225 -42.43 11.84 -12.17
C LEU A 225 -43.58 12.08 -11.18
N PRO A 226 -43.56 13.09 -10.27
CA PRO A 226 -44.73 13.39 -9.44
C PRO A 226 -46.00 13.68 -10.22
N ILE A 227 -45.92 14.30 -11.41
CA ILE A 227 -47.08 14.60 -12.24
C ILE A 227 -47.66 13.33 -12.86
N GLU A 228 -46.80 12.42 -13.30
CA GLU A 228 -47.14 11.33 -14.21
C GLU A 228 -47.28 9.96 -13.52
N ILE A 229 -46.78 9.83 -12.28
CA ILE A 229 -46.63 8.54 -11.59
C ILE A 229 -47.92 7.75 -11.53
N ASP A 230 -49.08 8.40 -11.39
CA ASP A 230 -50.37 7.75 -11.15
C ASP A 230 -51.06 7.21 -12.42
N TYR A 231 -50.62 7.60 -13.62
CA TYR A 231 -51.23 7.12 -14.87
C TYR A 231 -50.26 6.46 -15.85
N LEU A 232 -48.95 6.74 -15.82
CA LEU A 232 -48.02 6.11 -16.78
C LEU A 232 -47.77 4.62 -16.47
N PRO A 233 -47.99 3.70 -17.43
CA PRO A 233 -47.83 2.26 -17.21
C PRO A 233 -46.40 1.83 -16.84
N MET A 234 -45.39 2.56 -17.30
CA MET A 234 -43.99 2.21 -17.08
C MET A 234 -43.53 2.31 -15.62
N TYR A 235 -44.34 2.93 -14.76
CA TYR A 235 -44.09 3.04 -13.32
C TYR A 235 -45.00 2.12 -12.51
N THR A 236 -45.69 1.14 -13.09
CA THR A 236 -46.65 0.29 -12.35
C THR A 236 -46.00 -0.41 -11.16
N THR A 237 -44.81 -0.99 -11.35
CA THR A 237 -44.06 -1.68 -10.28
C THR A 237 -43.54 -0.68 -9.25
N PHE A 238 -42.92 0.42 -9.70
CA PHE A 238 -42.45 1.49 -8.83
C PHE A 238 -43.59 2.11 -8.00
N ARG A 239 -44.71 2.46 -8.62
CA ARG A 239 -45.89 3.07 -7.99
C ARG A 239 -46.43 2.20 -6.86
N LYS A 240 -46.47 0.88 -7.06
CA LYS A 240 -46.91 -0.06 -6.03
C LYS A 240 -45.92 -0.09 -4.85
N ALA A 241 -44.64 -0.32 -5.13
CA ALA A 241 -43.59 -0.41 -4.12
C ALA A 241 -43.45 0.92 -3.33
N LEU A 242 -43.42 2.05 -4.03
CA LEU A 242 -43.38 3.38 -3.45
C LEU A 242 -44.59 3.64 -2.56
N ARG A 243 -45.80 3.23 -2.98
CA ARG A 243 -47.01 3.39 -2.15
C ARG A 243 -46.87 2.61 -0.87
N GLU A 244 -46.53 1.32 -0.97
CA GLU A 244 -46.33 0.43 0.17
C GLU A 244 -45.29 1.00 1.14
N TRP A 245 -44.17 1.54 0.64
CA TRP A 245 -43.15 2.13 1.49
C TRP A 245 -43.59 3.46 2.12
N LEU A 246 -44.13 4.40 1.35
CA LEU A 246 -44.55 5.71 1.85
C LEU A 246 -45.63 5.58 2.93
N THR A 247 -46.60 4.71 2.72
CA THR A 247 -47.79 4.62 3.58
C THR A 247 -47.68 3.53 4.65
N ASN A 248 -46.49 2.91 4.76
CA ASN A 248 -46.22 1.78 5.64
C ASN A 248 -47.22 0.62 5.45
N GLY A 249 -47.52 0.31 4.18
CA GLY A 249 -48.34 -0.84 3.77
C GLY A 249 -49.83 -0.56 3.53
N SER A 250 -50.27 0.71 3.55
CA SER A 250 -51.68 1.03 3.28
C SER A 250 -52.02 0.83 1.79
N SER A 251 -52.97 -0.06 1.53
CA SER A 251 -53.50 -0.34 0.19
C SER A 251 -54.53 0.69 -0.31
N THR A 252 -55.06 1.53 0.58
CA THR A 252 -56.16 2.48 0.30
C THR A 252 -55.68 3.92 0.03
N ALA A 253 -54.38 4.17 0.16
CA ALA A 253 -53.77 5.48 -0.08
C ALA A 253 -53.75 5.82 -1.58
N ASN A 254 -54.20 7.03 -1.91
CA ASN A 254 -54.15 7.54 -3.28
C ASN A 254 -52.97 8.50 -3.46
N TYR A 255 -52.48 8.62 -4.70
CA TYR A 255 -51.58 9.68 -5.08
C TYR A 255 -52.41 10.91 -5.45
N VAL A 256 -52.25 12.01 -4.72
CA VAL A 256 -53.10 13.21 -4.86
C VAL A 256 -52.22 14.44 -4.97
N LYS A 257 -52.49 15.30 -5.96
CA LYS A 257 -51.81 16.60 -6.08
C LYS A 257 -52.08 17.42 -4.83
N ILE A 258 -51.07 18.12 -4.32
CA ILE A 258 -51.20 18.96 -3.12
C ILE A 258 -52.21 20.10 -3.27
N SER A 259 -52.48 20.54 -4.50
CA SER A 259 -53.50 21.52 -4.86
C SER A 259 -54.93 20.96 -4.92
N ALA A 260 -55.11 19.64 -4.85
CA ALA A 260 -56.41 18.96 -4.84
C ALA A 260 -56.90 18.66 -3.41
N ALA A 261 -58.16 18.24 -3.27
CA ALA A 261 -58.67 17.75 -2.00
C ALA A 261 -58.07 16.36 -1.68
N TYR A 262 -57.29 16.28 -0.60
CA TYR A 262 -56.69 15.06 -0.07
C TYR A 262 -57.17 14.80 1.37
N LYS A 263 -57.09 13.53 1.81
CA LYS A 263 -57.44 13.11 3.17
C LYS A 263 -56.23 12.50 3.90
N PRO A 264 -56.32 12.27 5.22
CA PRO A 264 -55.28 11.53 5.94
C PRO A 264 -55.00 10.16 5.29
N GLY A 265 -53.73 9.82 5.15
CA GLY A 265 -53.24 8.60 4.53
C GLY A 265 -52.93 8.69 3.04
N ASP A 266 -53.36 9.75 2.34
CA ASP A 266 -52.99 9.97 0.94
C ASP A 266 -51.52 10.38 0.80
N ILE A 267 -50.94 10.08 -0.36
CA ILE A 267 -49.59 10.49 -0.77
C ILE A 267 -49.70 11.80 -1.55
N LEU A 268 -49.11 12.86 -1.02
CA LEU A 268 -49.08 14.17 -1.63
C LEU A 268 -48.04 14.19 -2.76
N LEU A 269 -48.50 14.50 -3.98
CA LEU A 269 -47.65 14.81 -5.12
C LEU A 269 -47.38 16.31 -5.09
N ILE A 270 -46.13 16.68 -4.85
CA ILE A 270 -45.71 18.08 -4.69
C ILE A 270 -44.70 18.38 -5.78
N THR A 271 -44.92 19.46 -6.53
CA THR A 271 -43.88 20.08 -7.36
C THR A 271 -43.61 21.49 -6.88
N ARG A 272 -42.53 22.09 -7.35
CA ARG A 272 -42.17 23.48 -7.02
C ARG A 272 -43.20 24.50 -7.53
N ASP A 273 -43.97 24.13 -8.55
CA ASP A 273 -45.00 24.99 -9.13
C ASP A 273 -46.25 25.07 -8.24
N ASP A 274 -46.38 24.19 -7.23
CA ASP A 274 -47.51 24.18 -6.32
C ASP A 274 -47.39 25.27 -5.23
N GLN A 275 -48.54 25.89 -4.92
CA GLN A 275 -48.66 26.85 -3.82
C GLN A 275 -49.37 26.18 -2.63
N PHE A 276 -48.75 26.22 -1.45
CA PHE A 276 -49.28 25.60 -0.23
C PHE A 276 -48.72 26.27 1.04
N GLU A 277 -49.42 26.10 2.16
CA GLU A 277 -48.98 26.58 3.46
C GLU A 277 -47.90 25.63 4.04
N VAL A 278 -46.64 26.06 4.00
CA VAL A 278 -45.46 25.23 4.31
C VAL A 278 -45.54 24.60 5.70
N SER A 279 -45.86 25.40 6.73
CA SER A 279 -45.99 24.94 8.13
C SER A 279 -47.03 23.82 8.28
N LYS A 280 -48.20 23.98 7.65
CA LYS A 280 -49.28 23.00 7.67
C LYS A 280 -48.87 21.68 7.01
N ILE A 281 -48.18 21.75 5.86
CA ILE A 281 -47.72 20.55 5.15
C ILE A 281 -46.59 19.88 5.93
N PHE A 282 -45.66 20.65 6.48
CA PHE A 282 -44.64 20.14 7.38
C PHE A 282 -45.26 19.37 8.55
N ASP A 283 -46.24 19.94 9.25
CA ASP A 283 -46.93 19.30 10.38
C ASP A 283 -47.63 17.99 9.98
N LYS A 284 -48.28 17.97 8.82
CA LYS A 284 -48.93 16.76 8.27
C LYS A 284 -47.92 15.66 7.95
N LEU A 285 -46.77 16.01 7.37
CA LEU A 285 -45.72 15.05 7.06
C LEU A 285 -45.09 14.52 8.36
N VAL A 286 -44.61 15.38 9.25
CA VAL A 286 -43.87 14.93 10.46
C VAL A 286 -44.73 14.19 11.47
N SER A 287 -46.05 14.44 11.48
CA SER A 287 -47.02 13.67 12.27
C SER A 287 -47.35 12.30 11.66
N GLY A 288 -47.04 12.09 10.38
CA GLY A 288 -47.39 10.89 9.62
C GLY A 288 -48.84 10.86 9.14
N GLU A 289 -49.55 12.00 9.18
CA GLU A 289 -50.90 12.11 8.63
C GLU A 289 -50.90 11.86 7.12
N ASN A 290 -49.88 12.37 6.42
CA ASN A 290 -49.66 12.17 5.00
C ASN A 290 -48.19 11.85 4.71
N SER A 291 -47.93 11.32 3.51
CA SER A 291 -46.59 11.10 2.96
C SER A 291 -46.43 11.88 1.66
N ALA A 292 -45.22 11.99 1.11
CA ALA A 292 -45.03 12.78 -0.12
C ALA A 292 -44.07 12.17 -1.15
N LEU A 293 -44.35 12.45 -2.42
CA LEU A 293 -43.42 12.36 -3.52
C LEU A 293 -43.20 13.79 -4.06
N ILE A 294 -41.99 14.30 -3.91
CA ILE A 294 -41.66 15.70 -4.15
C ILE A 294 -40.70 15.82 -5.32
N GLY A 295 -41.12 16.54 -6.36
CA GLY A 295 -40.29 16.91 -7.51
C GLY A 295 -39.59 18.24 -7.28
N TYR A 296 -38.27 18.26 -7.41
CA TYR A 296 -37.45 19.46 -7.26
C TYR A 296 -36.67 19.75 -8.55
N PRO A 297 -36.93 20.87 -9.26
CA PRO A 297 -36.24 21.21 -10.49
C PRO A 297 -34.91 21.91 -10.18
N SER A 298 -34.06 21.98 -11.19
CA SER A 298 -32.65 22.43 -11.10
C SER A 298 -32.40 23.94 -10.94
N ARG A 299 -33.37 24.72 -10.46
CA ARG A 299 -33.24 26.18 -10.29
C ARG A 299 -33.19 26.55 -8.81
N GLU A 300 -32.45 27.59 -8.45
CA GLU A 300 -32.34 28.06 -7.07
C GLU A 300 -33.25 29.27 -6.88
N VAL A 301 -34.49 29.03 -6.43
CA VAL A 301 -35.50 30.05 -6.16
C VAL A 301 -36.07 29.80 -4.76
N LYS A 302 -36.24 30.83 -3.96
CA LYS A 302 -36.92 30.68 -2.66
C LYS A 302 -38.43 30.55 -2.89
N ASP A 303 -38.98 29.38 -2.57
CA ASP A 303 -40.39 29.00 -2.68
C ASP A 303 -40.79 28.01 -1.59
N ASN A 304 -42.07 27.63 -1.60
CA ASN A 304 -42.67 26.74 -0.59
C ASN A 304 -41.95 25.38 -0.47
N VAL A 305 -41.43 24.80 -1.56
CA VAL A 305 -40.73 23.51 -1.50
C VAL A 305 -39.33 23.68 -0.93
N SER A 306 -38.62 24.74 -1.30
CA SER A 306 -37.31 25.06 -0.70
C SER A 306 -37.42 25.35 0.80
N GLU A 307 -38.46 26.08 1.24
CA GLU A 307 -38.72 26.33 2.66
C GLU A 307 -39.11 25.04 3.39
N LEU A 308 -39.90 24.17 2.74
CA LEU A 308 -40.21 22.85 3.28
C LEU A 308 -38.95 21.97 3.44
N PHE A 309 -38.02 22.02 2.48
CA PHE A 309 -36.74 21.30 2.55
C PHE A 309 -35.85 21.83 3.67
N GLU A 310 -35.78 23.15 3.87
CA GLU A 310 -35.08 23.76 5.01
C GLU A 310 -35.66 23.26 6.35
N MET A 311 -37.00 23.24 6.49
CA MET A 311 -37.66 22.73 7.71
C MET A 311 -37.43 21.23 7.92
N LEU A 312 -37.31 20.45 6.85
CA LEU A 312 -37.07 19.01 6.89
C LEU A 312 -35.58 18.63 6.94
N ASP A 313 -34.65 19.60 6.93
CA ASP A 313 -33.21 19.34 6.86
C ASP A 313 -32.84 18.43 5.67
N ILE A 314 -33.35 18.78 4.48
CA ILE A 314 -33.05 18.17 3.18
C ILE A 314 -32.18 19.15 2.41
N GLU A 315 -30.94 18.75 2.13
CA GLU A 315 -29.95 19.60 1.47
C GLU A 315 -29.90 19.35 -0.04
N PHE A 316 -29.84 20.44 -0.81
CA PHE A 316 -29.67 20.47 -2.25
C PHE A 316 -28.47 21.34 -2.60
N VAL A 317 -27.60 20.84 -3.47
CA VAL A 317 -26.41 21.56 -3.94
C VAL A 317 -26.54 21.86 -5.42
N ARG A 318 -26.30 23.12 -5.77
CA ARG A 318 -26.24 23.59 -7.15
C ARG A 318 -24.84 23.37 -7.74
N THR A 319 -24.79 23.02 -9.02
CA THR A 319 -23.57 22.85 -9.80
C THR A 319 -23.58 23.76 -11.03
N ASP A 320 -22.42 23.95 -11.65
CA ASP A 320 -22.29 24.69 -12.91
C ASP A 320 -22.57 23.81 -14.14
N VAL A 321 -22.82 22.52 -13.93
CA VAL A 321 -23.03 21.53 -14.99
C VAL A 321 -24.53 21.34 -15.21
N ASP A 322 -25.01 21.70 -16.40
CA ASP A 322 -26.38 21.40 -16.82
C ASP A 322 -26.46 19.96 -17.32
N ILE A 323 -27.17 19.12 -16.59
CA ILE A 323 -27.41 17.73 -16.98
C ILE A 323 -28.82 17.64 -17.61
N PRO A 324 -28.95 17.23 -18.88
CA PRO A 324 -30.24 17.18 -19.55
C PRO A 324 -31.17 16.13 -18.92
N HIS A 325 -32.47 16.33 -19.10
CA HIS A 325 -33.49 15.35 -18.74
C HIS A 325 -33.18 13.99 -19.37
N GLN A 326 -33.25 12.94 -18.57
CA GLN A 326 -32.90 11.60 -19.02
C GLN A 326 -33.48 10.53 -18.09
N PHE A 327 -33.45 9.29 -18.58
CA PHE A 327 -33.64 8.14 -17.71
C PHE A 327 -32.37 7.87 -16.91
N ILE A 328 -32.48 7.91 -15.58
CA ILE A 328 -31.42 7.48 -14.68
C ILE A 328 -31.65 6.00 -14.35
N PRO A 329 -30.68 5.10 -14.62
CA PRO A 329 -30.75 3.71 -14.19
C PRO A 329 -30.85 3.60 -12.67
N VAL A 330 -31.81 2.83 -12.20
CA VAL A 330 -31.97 2.44 -10.79
C VAL A 330 -31.93 0.91 -10.62
N SER A 331 -31.89 0.17 -11.74
CA SER A 331 -31.57 -1.25 -11.75
C SER A 331 -30.16 -1.46 -11.18
N GLY A 332 -30.08 -2.28 -10.13
CA GLY A 332 -28.81 -2.54 -9.42
C GLY A 332 -28.52 -1.58 -8.26
N SER A 333 -29.23 -0.45 -8.10
CA SER A 333 -29.05 0.45 -6.93
C SER A 333 -29.23 -0.31 -5.62
N ALA A 334 -30.20 -1.23 -5.57
CA ALA A 334 -30.48 -2.10 -4.43
C ALA A 334 -29.31 -3.00 -4.02
N ALA A 335 -28.43 -3.40 -4.94
CA ALA A 335 -27.26 -4.22 -4.64
C ALA A 335 -25.99 -3.38 -4.39
N SER A 336 -25.97 -2.13 -4.88
CA SER A 336 -24.81 -1.22 -4.84
C SER A 336 -24.42 -0.80 -3.43
N ASN A 337 -23.11 -0.61 -3.22
CA ASN A 337 -22.52 -0.06 -2.00
C ASN A 337 -22.35 1.48 -2.05
N ALA A 338 -22.63 2.11 -3.20
CA ALA A 338 -22.53 3.55 -3.37
C ALA A 338 -23.45 4.29 -2.39
N PHE A 339 -22.99 5.46 -1.89
CA PHE A 339 -23.71 6.34 -0.96
C PHE A 339 -24.17 5.69 0.36
N ILE A 340 -23.67 4.50 0.72
CA ILE A 340 -23.83 3.95 2.08
C ILE A 340 -22.75 4.57 2.97
N PRO A 341 -23.06 5.18 4.13
CA PRO A 341 -22.05 5.81 4.98
C PRO A 341 -21.01 4.82 5.50
N THR A 342 -19.77 5.25 5.56
CA THR A 342 -18.67 4.49 6.19
C THR A 342 -18.99 4.12 7.64
N SER A 343 -19.52 5.07 8.42
CA SER A 343 -19.96 4.83 9.81
C SER A 343 -20.99 3.70 9.90
N HIS A 344 -21.93 3.60 8.96
CA HIS A 344 -22.92 2.53 8.95
C HIS A 344 -22.32 1.15 8.63
N TRP A 345 -21.33 1.08 7.73
CA TRP A 345 -20.61 -0.17 7.48
C TRP A 345 -19.89 -0.66 8.73
N ILE A 346 -19.18 0.24 9.43
CA ILE A 346 -18.47 -0.11 10.66
C ILE A 346 -19.47 -0.50 11.75
N GLU A 347 -20.58 0.23 11.92
CA GLU A 347 -21.66 -0.11 12.86
C GLU A 347 -22.19 -1.53 12.64
N ARG A 348 -22.44 -1.93 11.37
CA ARG A 348 -22.88 -3.30 11.05
C ARG A 348 -21.85 -4.35 11.47
N PHE A 349 -20.56 -4.07 11.28
CA PHE A 349 -19.48 -4.97 11.67
C PHE A 349 -19.29 -5.04 13.18
N VAL A 350 -19.44 -3.93 13.89
CA VAL A 350 -19.49 -3.90 15.36
C VAL A 350 -20.64 -4.76 15.85
N LYS A 351 -21.79 -4.75 15.18
CA LYS A 351 -22.98 -5.52 15.61
C LYS A 351 -22.90 -7.01 15.30
N SER A 352 -22.31 -7.42 14.17
CA SER A 352 -22.23 -8.82 13.75
C SER A 352 -20.83 -9.23 13.31
N TRP A 353 -20.32 -10.27 13.96
CA TRP A 353 -19.08 -10.91 13.55
C TRP A 353 -19.21 -11.54 12.17
N LYS A 354 -20.37 -12.15 11.86
CA LYS A 354 -20.60 -12.75 10.54
C LYS A 354 -20.47 -11.70 9.43
N ALA A 355 -21.07 -10.53 9.60
CA ALA A 355 -20.91 -9.44 8.63
C ALA A 355 -19.45 -9.01 8.52
N PHE A 356 -18.78 -8.78 9.66
CA PHE A 356 -17.39 -8.33 9.70
C PHE A 356 -16.39 -9.32 9.09
N SER A 357 -16.65 -10.63 9.21
CA SER A 357 -15.79 -11.71 8.71
C SER A 357 -16.18 -12.25 7.33
N THR A 358 -17.22 -11.71 6.68
CA THR A 358 -17.63 -12.19 5.34
C THR A 358 -17.91 -11.08 4.31
N GLU A 359 -18.31 -9.88 4.74
CA GLU A 359 -18.51 -8.74 3.84
C GLU A 359 -17.24 -7.89 3.76
N ARG A 360 -16.71 -7.65 2.55
CA ARG A 360 -15.49 -6.85 2.37
C ARG A 360 -15.77 -5.35 2.46
N PHE A 361 -15.08 -4.67 3.36
CA PHE A 361 -15.10 -3.23 3.50
C PHE A 361 -14.46 -2.53 2.30
N GLN A 362 -15.06 -1.44 1.84
CA GLN A 362 -14.55 -0.64 0.72
C GLN A 362 -13.93 0.65 1.26
N LEU A 363 -12.63 0.80 1.10
CA LEU A 363 -11.91 2.02 1.47
C LEU A 363 -12.26 3.16 0.50
N ARG A 364 -12.67 4.31 1.06
CA ARG A 364 -12.92 5.58 0.37
C ARG A 364 -11.84 6.58 0.73
N THR A 365 -10.82 6.68 -0.12
CA THR A 365 -9.65 7.54 0.11
C THR A 365 -9.99 9.02 0.23
N GLU A 366 -11.08 9.45 -0.38
CA GLU A 366 -11.61 10.82 -0.37
C GLU A 366 -12.12 11.26 1.00
N GLU A 367 -12.50 10.30 1.85
CA GLU A 367 -12.96 10.53 3.23
C GLU A 367 -11.80 10.54 4.25
N LEU A 368 -10.60 10.09 3.86
CA LEU A 368 -9.44 10.05 4.76
C LEU A 368 -8.88 11.46 5.01
N GLY A 369 -8.45 11.70 6.26
CA GLY A 369 -7.96 13.01 6.70
C GLY A 369 -9.06 14.07 6.89
N ILE A 370 -10.32 13.64 6.89
CA ILE A 370 -11.49 14.47 7.21
C ILE A 370 -12.04 14.03 8.57
N GLU A 371 -12.23 15.00 9.47
CA GLU A 371 -12.81 14.75 10.79
C GLU A 371 -14.29 14.39 10.68
N ARG A 372 -14.64 13.21 11.20
CA ARG A 372 -15.99 12.64 11.16
C ARG A 372 -16.27 11.87 12.45
N LYS A 373 -16.92 12.54 13.39
CA LYS A 373 -17.24 11.98 14.71
C LYS A 373 -18.06 10.70 14.63
N ASP A 374 -18.99 10.62 13.69
CA ASP A 374 -19.80 9.43 13.46
C ASP A 374 -18.98 8.20 13.04
N ILE A 375 -17.88 8.40 12.32
CA ILE A 375 -16.96 7.32 11.94
C ILE A 375 -16.05 6.98 13.12
N GLU A 376 -15.50 7.99 13.81
CA GLU A 376 -14.63 7.82 14.98
C GLU A 376 -15.29 7.00 16.09
N ASP A 377 -16.55 7.31 16.43
CA ASP A 377 -17.32 6.57 17.43
C ASP A 377 -17.44 5.08 17.07
N GLN A 378 -17.62 4.76 15.77
CA GLN A 378 -17.73 3.38 15.31
C GLN A 378 -16.38 2.67 15.24
N VAL A 379 -15.30 3.38 14.90
CA VAL A 379 -13.93 2.84 14.98
C VAL A 379 -13.58 2.50 16.43
N ASN A 380 -13.87 3.40 17.38
CA ASN A 380 -13.68 3.16 18.81
C ASN A 380 -14.44 1.89 19.27
N ALA A 381 -15.71 1.78 18.90
CA ALA A 381 -16.53 0.61 19.24
C ALA A 381 -15.99 -0.69 18.60
N LEU A 382 -15.46 -0.64 17.38
CA LEU A 382 -14.84 -1.79 16.72
C LEU A 382 -13.58 -2.26 17.46
N VAL A 383 -12.71 -1.32 17.85
CA VAL A 383 -11.48 -1.64 18.58
C VAL A 383 -11.78 -2.14 19.99
N GLU A 384 -12.74 -1.52 20.69
CA GLU A 384 -13.17 -1.99 22.00
C GLU A 384 -13.67 -3.45 21.95
N LYS A 385 -14.44 -3.78 20.89
CA LYS A 385 -15.03 -5.12 20.75
C LYS A 385 -14.02 -6.17 20.26
N TYR A 386 -13.18 -5.84 19.29
CA TYR A 386 -12.36 -6.82 18.58
C TYR A 386 -10.85 -6.62 18.72
N GLY A 387 -10.37 -5.54 19.32
CA GLY A 387 -8.95 -5.19 19.36
C GLY A 387 -8.03 -6.29 19.92
N ALA A 388 -8.42 -6.93 21.03
CA ALA A 388 -7.66 -8.04 21.61
C ALA A 388 -7.62 -9.27 20.69
N LEU A 389 -8.73 -9.58 20.00
CA LEU A 389 -8.77 -10.66 19.00
C LEU A 389 -7.88 -10.33 17.80
N MET A 390 -7.91 -9.09 17.32
CA MET A 390 -7.06 -8.64 16.22
C MET A 390 -5.59 -8.70 16.60
N GLU A 391 -5.21 -8.34 17.82
CA GLU A 391 -3.85 -8.51 18.32
C GLU A 391 -3.45 -10.00 18.39
N TYR A 392 -4.35 -10.89 18.81
CA TYR A 392 -4.11 -12.33 18.76
C TYR A 392 -3.90 -12.88 17.36
N LEU A 393 -4.73 -12.46 16.39
CA LEU A 393 -4.68 -12.96 15.02
C LEU A 393 -3.63 -12.24 14.15
N SER A 394 -3.14 -11.08 14.59
CA SER A 394 -2.33 -10.21 13.76
C SER A 394 -1.02 -10.87 13.30
N PRO A 395 -0.69 -10.73 11.99
CA PRO A 395 0.53 -11.28 11.44
C PRO A 395 1.78 -10.52 11.91
N CYS A 396 2.88 -11.25 12.08
CA CYS A 396 4.21 -10.67 12.26
C CYS A 396 5.29 -11.63 11.69
N ASP A 397 6.56 -11.20 11.71
CA ASP A 397 7.69 -11.97 11.19
C ASP A 397 7.95 -13.29 11.95
N THR A 398 7.66 -13.33 13.26
CA THR A 398 7.78 -14.55 14.09
C THR A 398 6.48 -15.34 14.21
N LYS A 399 5.32 -14.68 14.13
CA LYS A 399 3.99 -15.30 14.16
C LYS A 399 3.22 -15.01 12.87
N THR A 400 3.39 -15.88 11.90
CA THR A 400 2.69 -15.79 10.62
C THR A 400 1.20 -16.10 10.77
N TYR A 401 0.34 -15.26 10.22
CA TYR A 401 -1.08 -15.58 10.10
C TYR A 401 -1.29 -16.53 8.92
N SER A 402 -1.92 -17.68 9.15
CA SER A 402 -2.36 -18.57 8.07
C SER A 402 -3.83 -18.30 7.79
N LYS A 403 -4.18 -18.08 6.52
CA LYS A 403 -5.55 -17.73 6.16
C LYS A 403 -6.57 -18.72 6.68
N ASP A 404 -7.58 -18.18 7.33
CA ASP A 404 -8.78 -18.87 7.77
C ASP A 404 -10.00 -18.08 7.29
N THR A 405 -10.93 -18.77 6.61
CA THR A 405 -12.17 -18.18 6.07
C THR A 405 -13.05 -17.56 7.16
N LYS A 406 -12.86 -17.93 8.43
CA LYS A 406 -13.56 -17.33 9.58
C LYS A 406 -12.99 -15.98 9.99
N THR A 407 -11.75 -15.64 9.63
CA THR A 407 -11.05 -14.45 10.18
C THR A 407 -10.34 -13.58 9.14
N GLU A 408 -10.07 -14.08 7.94
CA GLU A 408 -9.25 -13.34 6.94
C GLU A 408 -9.89 -12.02 6.51
N ILE A 409 -11.21 -12.01 6.27
CA ILE A 409 -11.93 -10.80 5.87
C ILE A 409 -12.04 -9.82 7.04
N ALA A 410 -12.18 -10.32 8.28
CA ALA A 410 -12.20 -9.47 9.47
C ALA A 410 -10.86 -8.75 9.68
N LEU A 411 -9.73 -9.43 9.47
CA LEU A 411 -8.39 -8.82 9.50
C LEU A 411 -8.22 -7.76 8.41
N ILE A 412 -8.63 -8.05 7.17
CA ILE A 412 -8.59 -7.07 6.06
C ILE A 412 -9.45 -5.86 6.39
N ASN A 413 -10.68 -6.09 6.87
CA ASN A 413 -11.59 -5.02 7.24
C ASN A 413 -11.03 -4.18 8.38
N TYR A 414 -10.47 -4.79 9.43
CA TYR A 414 -9.80 -4.09 10.52
C TYR A 414 -8.63 -3.24 10.02
N ASN A 415 -7.80 -3.79 9.12
CA ASN A 415 -6.68 -3.09 8.49
C ASN A 415 -7.13 -1.84 7.73
N LEU A 416 -8.27 -1.90 7.04
CA LEU A 416 -8.82 -0.78 6.28
C LEU A 416 -9.56 0.23 7.17
N ILE A 417 -10.37 -0.23 8.12
CA ILE A 417 -11.20 0.63 8.97
C ILE A 417 -10.34 1.48 9.90
N LEU A 418 -9.24 0.94 10.43
CA LEU A 418 -8.30 1.73 11.22
C LEU A 418 -7.63 2.87 10.45
N LYS A 419 -7.81 2.98 9.13
CA LYS A 419 -7.36 4.17 8.39
C LYS A 419 -8.26 5.40 8.66
N TYR A 420 -9.45 5.23 9.21
CA TYR A 420 -10.42 6.31 9.48
C TYR A 420 -10.27 6.88 10.89
N GLN A 421 -9.15 7.54 11.15
CA GLN A 421 -8.83 8.08 12.47
C GLN A 421 -8.40 9.54 12.37
N ASN A 422 -8.79 10.35 13.35
CA ASN A 422 -8.50 11.78 13.43
C ASN A 422 -8.15 12.17 14.87
N GLY A 423 -7.57 13.36 15.06
CA GLY A 423 -7.17 13.86 16.37
C GLY A 423 -5.68 13.67 16.66
N ARG A 424 -5.31 13.74 17.95
CA ARG A 424 -3.90 13.71 18.40
C ARG A 424 -3.34 12.29 18.55
N THR A 425 -4.16 11.36 19.01
CA THR A 425 -3.76 9.98 19.32
C THR A 425 -4.87 9.05 18.87
N GLY A 426 -4.50 7.89 18.34
CA GLY A 426 -5.43 6.87 17.89
C GLY A 426 -4.84 5.48 18.01
N PHE A 427 -5.51 4.52 17.39
CA PHE A 427 -5.17 3.13 17.39
C PHE A 427 -4.08 2.80 16.38
N VAL A 428 -3.18 1.93 16.82
CA VAL A 428 -2.13 1.33 16.02
C VAL A 428 -2.60 -0.05 15.56
N LEU A 429 -2.22 -0.46 14.35
CA LEU A 429 -2.38 -1.85 13.95
C LEU A 429 -1.55 -2.74 14.87
N PRO A 430 -2.13 -3.78 15.47
CA PRO A 430 -1.37 -4.69 16.33
C PRO A 430 -0.11 -5.23 15.64
N ASN A 431 0.97 -5.42 16.40
CA ASN A 431 2.29 -5.89 15.92
C ASN A 431 3.02 -4.99 14.92
N ILE A 432 2.57 -3.75 14.66
CA ILE A 432 3.27 -2.87 13.71
C ILE A 432 4.70 -2.51 14.18
N ASN A 433 5.00 -2.62 15.48
CA ASN A 433 6.34 -2.47 16.04
C ASN A 433 7.36 -3.42 15.39
N ARG A 434 6.91 -4.56 14.85
CA ARG A 434 7.74 -5.49 14.08
C ARG A 434 7.98 -5.02 12.65
N HIS A 435 6.93 -4.55 11.98
CA HIS A 435 7.02 -4.02 10.61
C HIS A 435 5.77 -3.19 10.23
N PRO A 436 5.92 -1.97 9.67
CA PRO A 436 7.16 -1.25 9.36
C PRO A 436 7.98 -0.80 10.58
N GLY A 437 7.48 -0.95 11.80
CA GLY A 437 8.17 -0.53 13.01
C GLY A 437 7.56 0.73 13.62
N THR A 438 8.01 1.04 14.83
CA THR A 438 7.59 2.23 15.57
C THR A 438 8.80 3.13 15.88
N ILE A 439 8.53 4.33 16.39
CA ILE A 439 9.54 5.29 16.80
C ILE A 439 9.74 5.19 18.32
N PRO A 440 10.99 5.07 18.82
CA PRO A 440 11.29 5.05 20.24
C PRO A 440 10.73 6.27 20.96
N SER A 441 10.21 6.07 22.17
CA SER A 441 9.59 7.12 22.99
C SER A 441 10.51 8.31 23.30
N ALA A 442 11.83 8.11 23.31
CA ALA A 442 12.82 9.16 23.51
C ALA A 442 12.98 10.10 22.31
N THR A 443 12.52 9.68 21.12
CA THR A 443 12.59 10.49 19.90
C THR A 443 11.53 11.57 19.96
N LYS A 444 11.92 12.82 19.71
CA LYS A 444 11.00 13.97 19.73
C LYS A 444 10.42 14.24 18.34
N PRO A 445 9.14 14.61 18.23
CA PRO A 445 8.59 15.11 16.97
C PRO A 445 9.18 16.48 16.62
N THR A 446 9.07 16.86 15.35
CA THR A 446 9.54 18.11 14.77
C THR A 446 8.44 18.73 13.91
N THR A 447 8.65 19.99 13.52
CA THR A 447 7.92 20.62 12.40
C THR A 447 8.84 20.76 11.20
N VAL A 448 8.33 20.55 9.99
CA VAL A 448 9.06 20.79 8.73
C VAL A 448 8.22 21.65 7.79
N VAL A 449 8.86 22.62 7.16
CA VAL A 449 8.32 23.30 5.97
C VAL A 449 9.04 22.73 4.76
N ALA A 450 8.29 22.12 3.86
CA ALA A 450 8.80 21.52 2.64
C ALA A 450 8.31 22.30 1.41
N THR A 451 9.23 22.82 0.61
CA THR A 451 8.94 23.35 -0.72
C THR A 451 9.34 22.31 -1.76
N VAL A 452 8.37 21.84 -2.54
CA VAL A 452 8.56 20.79 -3.56
C VAL A 452 8.17 21.34 -4.92
N HIS A 453 9.08 21.24 -5.88
CA HIS A 453 8.83 21.53 -7.29
C HIS A 453 8.80 20.22 -8.09
N ALA A 454 7.64 19.89 -8.65
CA ALA A 454 7.43 18.65 -9.38
C ALA A 454 7.96 18.75 -10.82
N ASP A 455 9.27 18.59 -11.00
CA ASP A 455 9.93 18.56 -12.32
C ASP A 455 9.56 17.31 -13.16
N VAL A 456 8.90 16.32 -12.57
CA VAL A 456 8.36 15.10 -13.22
C VAL A 456 7.02 14.72 -12.59
N SER A 457 6.08 14.21 -13.39
CA SER A 457 4.74 13.85 -12.90
C SER A 457 4.75 12.56 -12.07
N GLY A 458 3.78 12.48 -11.15
CA GLY A 458 3.44 11.25 -10.41
C GLY A 458 4.55 10.73 -9.50
N SER A 459 5.61 11.52 -9.27
CA SER A 459 6.80 11.06 -8.58
C SER A 459 6.61 11.05 -7.05
N TYR A 460 7.29 10.12 -6.38
CA TYR A 460 7.33 10.05 -4.92
C TYR A 460 8.32 11.11 -4.41
N PHE A 461 7.84 12.27 -3.98
CA PHE A 461 8.68 13.35 -3.44
C PHE A 461 8.85 13.19 -1.93
N PRO A 462 9.98 12.67 -1.41
CA PRO A 462 10.16 12.46 0.02
C PRO A 462 10.23 13.77 0.80
N LEU A 463 9.57 13.82 1.96
CA LEU A 463 9.50 15.01 2.79
C LEU A 463 10.50 15.01 3.95
N GLY A 464 11.42 14.04 4.01
CA GLY A 464 12.42 13.91 5.08
C GLY A 464 11.84 13.55 6.45
N VAL A 465 10.54 13.21 6.52
CA VAL A 465 9.82 12.97 7.77
C VAL A 465 8.93 11.73 7.72
N TYR A 466 8.64 11.20 8.89
CA TYR A 466 7.91 9.96 9.14
C TYR A 466 6.68 10.24 10.00
N ALA A 467 5.54 9.65 9.64
CA ALA A 467 4.34 9.64 10.47
C ALA A 467 4.40 8.46 11.43
N LYS A 468 4.40 8.73 12.74
CA LYS A 468 4.43 7.67 13.75
C LYS A 468 3.08 6.94 13.81
N PRO A 469 3.06 5.59 13.89
CA PRO A 469 1.81 4.86 14.03
C PRO A 469 1.03 5.32 15.26
N GLY A 470 -0.28 5.59 15.12
CA GLY A 470 -1.18 5.96 16.21
C GLY A 470 -1.02 7.39 16.74
N GLU A 471 -0.10 8.18 16.19
CA GLU A 471 0.06 9.60 16.54
C GLU A 471 -0.35 10.48 15.36
N GLY A 472 -1.19 11.49 15.62
CA GLY A 472 -1.70 12.38 14.59
C GLY A 472 -0.66 13.40 14.14
N PHE A 473 -0.49 13.54 12.83
CA PHE A 473 0.23 14.66 12.25
C PHE A 473 -0.75 15.58 11.53
N SER A 474 -0.39 16.86 11.38
CA SER A 474 -1.20 17.85 10.67
C SER A 474 -0.40 18.51 9.57
N TRP A 475 -1.09 18.96 8.53
CA TRP A 475 -0.48 19.76 7.47
C TRP A 475 -1.22 21.06 7.22
N THR A 476 -0.49 22.04 6.69
CA THR A 476 -1.03 23.29 6.16
C THR A 476 -0.29 23.64 4.88
N ILE A 477 -1.04 23.87 3.80
CA ILE A 477 -0.48 24.32 2.53
C ILE A 477 -0.29 25.82 2.62
N LEU A 478 0.97 26.24 2.56
CA LEU A 478 1.38 27.65 2.58
C LEU A 478 1.30 28.26 1.18
N LYS A 479 1.65 27.46 0.16
CA LYS A 479 1.60 27.85 -1.25
C LYS A 479 1.29 26.65 -2.12
N ASN A 480 0.45 26.84 -3.13
CA ASN A 480 0.22 25.87 -4.21
C ASN A 480 0.05 26.62 -5.52
N THR A 481 0.70 26.17 -6.60
CA THR A 481 0.46 26.73 -7.93
C THR A 481 -0.83 26.24 -8.57
N ASP A 482 -1.39 25.12 -8.08
CA ASP A 482 -2.72 24.64 -8.45
C ASP A 482 -3.66 24.73 -7.25
N GLU A 483 -4.55 25.72 -7.29
CA GLU A 483 -5.50 26.01 -6.20
C GLU A 483 -6.61 24.96 -6.06
N THR A 484 -6.81 24.10 -7.07
CA THR A 484 -7.81 23.02 -7.03
C THR A 484 -7.33 21.79 -6.27
N TYR A 485 -6.02 21.68 -6.04
CA TYR A 485 -5.37 20.50 -5.47
C TYR A 485 -5.60 19.21 -6.28
N SER A 486 -5.92 19.33 -7.57
CA SER A 486 -6.26 18.19 -8.42
C SER A 486 -5.07 17.25 -8.58
N ASP A 487 -5.31 15.94 -8.44
CA ASP A 487 -4.30 14.89 -8.54
C ASP A 487 -3.09 15.03 -7.59
N GLN A 488 -3.26 15.73 -6.45
CA GLN A 488 -2.23 15.89 -5.42
C GLN A 488 -2.53 15.03 -4.20
N ARG A 489 -1.55 14.22 -3.77
CA ARG A 489 -1.71 13.29 -2.64
C ARG A 489 -0.54 13.39 -1.66
N ILE A 490 -0.83 13.26 -0.37
CA ILE A 490 0.16 12.86 0.64
C ILE A 490 0.11 11.33 0.70
N ARG A 491 1.28 10.70 0.62
CA ARG A 491 1.43 9.26 0.75
C ARG A 491 2.24 8.93 2.00
N ILE A 492 1.76 7.95 2.73
CA ILE A 492 2.39 7.37 3.92
C ILE A 492 2.87 5.99 3.54
N ASN A 493 4.19 5.79 3.62
CA ASN A 493 4.89 4.59 3.17
C ASN A 493 4.89 4.42 1.63
N ALA A 494 6.05 4.14 1.05
CA ALA A 494 6.19 4.00 -0.40
C ALA A 494 5.53 2.73 -0.94
N GLN A 495 5.45 1.67 -0.12
CA GLN A 495 4.91 0.37 -0.52
C GLN A 495 3.47 0.45 -1.04
N THR A 496 3.14 -0.33 -2.07
CA THR A 496 1.81 -0.45 -2.68
C THR A 496 1.24 -1.86 -2.67
N ASP A 497 2.03 -2.89 -2.33
CA ASP A 497 1.54 -4.27 -2.40
C ASP A 497 0.37 -4.55 -1.48
N TRP A 498 -0.58 -5.27 -2.06
CA TRP A 498 -1.70 -5.87 -1.39
C TRP A 498 -1.49 -7.39 -1.35
N ILE A 499 -1.06 -7.91 -0.19
CA ILE A 499 -0.60 -9.30 -0.06
C ILE A 499 -1.72 -10.28 0.30
N ASP A 500 -3.00 -9.87 0.21
CA ASP A 500 -4.12 -10.71 0.62
C ASP A 500 -4.25 -12.00 -0.19
N HIS A 501 -3.57 -12.16 -1.33
CA HIS A 501 -3.65 -13.37 -2.15
C HIS A 501 -2.81 -14.52 -1.57
N HIS A 502 -1.76 -14.22 -0.80
CA HIS A 502 -0.92 -15.22 -0.15
C HIS A 502 -1.71 -16.07 0.84
N SER A 503 -1.39 -17.36 0.95
CA SER A 503 -2.00 -18.27 1.95
C SER A 503 -1.56 -17.96 3.38
N LYS A 504 -0.45 -17.23 3.53
CA LYS A 504 0.18 -16.86 4.79
C LYS A 504 0.61 -15.39 4.77
N TRP A 505 0.39 -14.67 5.87
CA TRP A 505 0.76 -13.27 6.02
C TRP A 505 1.80 -13.11 7.14
N HIS A 506 2.93 -12.49 6.81
CA HIS A 506 4.02 -12.12 7.72
C HIS A 506 3.92 -10.66 8.17
N ARG A 507 3.04 -9.87 7.54
CA ARG A 507 2.65 -8.51 7.93
C ARG A 507 1.18 -8.27 7.57
N TRP A 508 0.64 -7.14 8.00
CA TRP A 508 -0.71 -6.73 7.58
C TRP A 508 -0.84 -6.63 6.06
N PRO A 509 -2.01 -6.98 5.46
CA PRO A 509 -2.21 -6.99 4.02
C PRO A 509 -1.83 -5.69 3.30
N THR A 510 -2.12 -4.54 3.92
CA THR A 510 -1.72 -3.20 3.44
C THR A 510 -1.11 -2.37 4.57
N ILE A 511 0.02 -1.72 4.28
CA ILE A 511 0.82 -0.90 5.20
C ILE A 511 1.13 0.49 4.64
N SER A 512 0.27 0.99 3.74
CA SER A 512 0.39 2.31 3.15
C SER A 512 -0.96 3.01 3.05
N THR A 513 -0.91 4.35 2.98
CA THR A 513 -2.08 5.20 2.84
C THR A 513 -1.81 6.32 1.86
N GLU A 514 -2.81 6.63 1.05
CA GLU A 514 -2.86 7.86 0.26
C GLU A 514 -4.02 8.72 0.77
N ILE A 515 -3.75 10.00 0.96
CA ILE A 515 -4.70 11.03 1.40
C ILE A 515 -4.63 12.19 0.41
N TYR A 516 -5.79 12.72 0.01
CA TYR A 516 -5.85 13.88 -0.88
C TYR A 516 -5.30 15.13 -0.17
N VAL A 517 -4.50 15.90 -0.90
CA VAL A 517 -4.02 17.20 -0.39
C VAL A 517 -5.22 18.16 -0.30
N ARG A 518 -5.28 18.88 0.81
CA ARG A 518 -6.22 19.97 1.08
C ARG A 518 -5.45 21.12 1.71
N LYS A 519 -6.01 22.33 1.69
CA LYS A 519 -5.39 23.52 2.31
C LYS A 519 -4.91 23.28 3.75
N GLN A 520 -5.69 22.53 4.53
CA GLN A 520 -5.32 22.08 5.87
C GLN A 520 -5.92 20.70 6.12
N GLY A 521 -5.27 19.92 6.99
CA GLY A 521 -5.82 18.65 7.46
C GLY A 521 -4.97 17.99 8.53
N GLN A 522 -5.49 16.89 9.06
CA GLN A 522 -4.82 16.05 10.05
C GLN A 522 -5.09 14.58 9.75
N TYR A 523 -4.16 13.71 10.12
CA TYR A 523 -4.33 12.28 9.90
C TYR A 523 -3.58 11.46 10.95
N ILE A 524 -4.20 10.38 11.41
CA ILE A 524 -3.56 9.35 12.23
C ILE A 524 -3.36 8.12 11.37
N SER A 525 -2.11 7.76 11.10
CA SER A 525 -1.80 6.51 10.42
C SER A 525 -1.78 5.35 11.40
N PRO A 526 -2.50 4.25 11.16
CA PRO A 526 -2.42 3.08 12.03
C PRO A 526 -1.15 2.25 11.82
N HIS A 527 -0.42 2.46 10.71
CA HIS A 527 0.82 1.71 10.37
C HIS A 527 2.09 2.57 10.37
N GLY A 528 1.96 3.89 10.26
CA GLY A 528 3.09 4.80 10.11
C GLY A 528 3.88 4.63 8.82
N GLY A 529 4.87 5.49 8.60
CA GLY A 529 5.75 5.39 7.44
C GLY A 529 6.38 6.73 7.03
N PRO A 530 7.41 6.70 6.16
CA PRO A 530 7.92 7.91 5.52
C PRO A 530 6.81 8.63 4.75
N LEU A 531 6.81 9.97 4.81
CA LEU A 531 5.86 10.81 4.09
C LEU A 531 6.42 11.26 2.73
N PHE A 532 5.55 11.20 1.74
CA PHE A 532 5.80 11.64 0.37
C PHE A 532 4.68 12.57 -0.11
N LEU A 533 5.01 13.50 -1.00
CA LEU A 533 4.02 14.09 -1.90
C LEU A 533 4.02 13.32 -3.23
N GLN A 534 2.85 13.18 -3.84
CA GLN A 534 2.66 12.78 -5.22
C GLN A 534 1.98 13.95 -5.93
N LEU A 535 2.65 14.49 -6.95
CA LEU A 535 2.27 15.75 -7.60
C LEU A 535 2.24 15.61 -9.13
N PRO A 536 1.33 16.32 -9.82
CA PRO A 536 1.41 16.52 -11.27
C PRO A 536 2.70 17.27 -11.67
N HIS A 537 3.15 17.10 -12.91
CA HIS A 537 4.31 17.82 -13.43
C HIS A 537 4.06 19.33 -13.45
N GLY A 538 5.06 20.11 -13.07
CA GLY A 538 5.01 21.58 -13.05
C GLY A 538 4.39 22.18 -11.79
N VAL A 539 3.81 21.37 -10.90
CA VAL A 539 3.20 21.87 -9.65
C VAL A 539 4.29 22.21 -8.64
N LEU A 540 4.19 23.39 -8.02
CA LEU A 540 4.96 23.79 -6.85
C LEU A 540 4.04 23.83 -5.63
N VAL A 541 4.44 23.10 -4.58
CA VAL A 541 3.75 23.08 -3.29
C VAL A 541 4.73 23.47 -2.18
N GLU A 542 4.30 24.36 -1.31
CA GLU A 542 4.92 24.61 -0.01
C GLU A 542 3.97 24.15 1.10
N ILE A 543 4.42 23.17 1.88
CA ILE A 543 3.61 22.51 2.91
C ILE A 543 4.33 22.55 4.25
N GLU A 544 3.63 22.99 5.30
CA GLU A 544 4.07 22.82 6.68
C GLU A 544 3.48 21.53 7.25
N LEU A 545 4.32 20.66 7.79
CA LEU A 545 3.94 19.44 8.51
C LEU A 545 4.36 19.56 9.97
N ARG A 546 3.42 19.28 10.88
CA ARG A 546 3.65 19.31 12.33
C ARG A 546 3.43 17.93 12.92
N ASN A 547 4.12 17.69 14.04
CA ASN A 547 4.09 16.44 14.77
C ASN A 547 4.54 15.23 13.93
N VAL A 548 5.64 15.42 13.20
CA VAL A 548 6.28 14.41 12.35
C VAL A 548 7.68 14.13 12.84
N TYR A 549 8.30 13.03 12.42
CA TYR A 549 9.60 12.61 12.92
C TYR A 549 10.64 12.58 11.81
N ARG A 550 11.73 13.33 11.95
CA ARG A 550 12.77 13.39 10.92
C ARG A 550 13.49 12.05 10.78
N TYR A 551 13.57 11.52 9.56
CA TYR A 551 14.47 10.40 9.23
C TYR A 551 15.72 10.93 8.51
N PRO A 552 16.80 10.13 8.42
CA PRO A 552 17.99 10.54 7.67
C PRO A 552 17.73 10.61 6.16
N LEU A 553 17.83 11.78 5.54
CA LEU A 553 17.60 11.94 4.10
C LEU A 553 18.94 12.07 3.35
N LEU A 554 19.15 11.24 2.34
CA LEU A 554 20.18 11.46 1.32
C LEU A 554 19.50 11.99 0.06
N ASP A 555 19.72 13.26 -0.28
CA ASP A 555 19.34 13.84 -1.57
C ASP A 555 20.57 14.03 -2.46
N LEU A 556 20.70 13.22 -3.51
CA LEU A 556 21.83 13.30 -4.44
C LEU A 556 21.85 14.60 -5.24
N ARG A 557 20.73 15.34 -5.31
CA ARG A 557 20.65 16.67 -5.94
C ARG A 557 21.07 17.80 -4.99
N ASP A 558 21.30 17.51 -3.70
CA ASP A 558 21.82 18.46 -2.71
C ASP A 558 23.23 18.05 -2.25
N PRO A 559 24.30 18.70 -2.73
CA PRO A 559 25.67 18.39 -2.33
C PRO A 559 25.88 18.42 -0.80
N LYS A 560 25.17 19.31 -0.09
CA LYS A 560 25.26 19.39 1.37
C LYS A 560 24.67 18.16 2.04
N SER A 561 23.55 17.64 1.53
CA SER A 561 22.96 16.39 2.03
C SER A 561 23.93 15.22 1.89
N VAL A 562 24.63 15.12 0.75
CA VAL A 562 25.66 14.10 0.52
C VAL A 562 26.81 14.22 1.52
N GLU A 563 27.31 15.44 1.75
CA GLU A 563 28.42 15.70 2.68
C GLU A 563 28.07 15.36 4.13
N THR A 564 26.85 15.68 4.57
CA THR A 564 26.43 15.50 5.97
C THR A 564 25.73 14.17 6.24
N PHE A 565 25.55 13.30 5.25
CA PHE A 565 24.69 12.11 5.36
C PHE A 565 25.08 11.18 6.52
N GLU A 566 26.37 10.95 6.76
CA GLU A 566 26.81 10.09 7.87
C GLU A 566 26.39 10.66 9.25
N GLN A 567 26.49 11.98 9.42
CA GLN A 567 26.05 12.65 10.65
C GLN A 567 24.53 12.58 10.79
N GLU A 568 23.81 12.73 9.68
CA GLU A 568 22.36 12.66 9.64
C GLU A 568 21.85 11.26 10.02
N VAL A 569 22.50 10.20 9.53
CA VAL A 569 22.20 8.81 9.92
C VAL A 569 22.38 8.60 11.42
N LYS A 570 23.43 9.15 12.03
CA LYS A 570 23.67 9.03 13.48
C LYS A 570 22.65 9.82 14.30
N ALA A 571 22.30 11.03 13.85
CA ALA A 571 21.39 11.92 14.58
C ALA A 571 19.93 11.44 14.58
N TYR A 572 19.49 10.77 13.50
CA TYR A 572 18.10 10.38 13.30
C TYR A 572 17.90 8.85 13.15
N SER A 573 18.83 8.07 13.71
CA SER A 573 18.82 6.60 13.71
C SER A 573 17.62 5.98 14.43
N GLY A 574 16.90 6.78 15.23
CA GLY A 574 15.66 6.44 15.93
C GLY A 574 14.48 6.08 15.01
N VAL A 575 14.44 6.59 13.78
CA VAL A 575 13.32 6.36 12.86
C VAL A 575 13.57 5.11 12.01
N PRO A 576 12.63 4.15 11.92
CA PRO A 576 12.91 2.80 11.40
C PRO A 576 13.22 2.73 9.91
N TRP A 577 12.67 3.68 9.14
CA TRP A 577 12.83 3.76 7.69
C TRP A 577 13.30 5.13 7.28
N LEU A 578 14.11 5.14 6.22
CA LEU A 578 14.56 6.36 5.58
C LEU A 578 14.35 6.30 4.08
N VAL A 579 14.51 7.44 3.42
CA VAL A 579 14.44 7.54 1.96
C VAL A 579 15.73 8.13 1.44
N ILE A 580 16.26 7.52 0.39
CA ILE A 580 17.27 8.09 -0.48
C ILE A 580 16.56 8.67 -1.69
N LYS A 581 16.78 9.96 -1.93
CA LYS A 581 16.32 10.68 -3.10
C LYS A 581 17.45 10.76 -4.12
N GLY A 582 17.31 9.96 -5.18
CA GLY A 582 18.16 10.07 -6.36
C GLY A 582 17.63 11.10 -7.36
N ASP A 583 18.35 11.19 -8.46
CA ASP A 583 17.95 11.91 -9.64
C ASP A 583 16.92 11.14 -10.47
N SER A 584 17.10 9.83 -10.62
CA SER A 584 16.26 8.94 -11.42
C SER A 584 15.60 7.83 -10.61
N MET A 585 16.00 7.63 -9.35
CA MET A 585 15.46 6.62 -8.45
C MET A 585 15.34 7.11 -7.01
N ASN A 586 14.18 6.90 -6.39
CA ASN A 586 14.04 6.98 -4.94
C ASN A 586 14.12 5.58 -4.32
N SER A 587 14.70 5.45 -3.13
CA SER A 587 14.83 4.17 -2.41
C SER A 587 14.40 4.29 -0.96
N MET A 588 13.40 3.51 -0.55
CA MET A 588 12.98 3.40 0.85
C MET A 588 13.63 2.18 1.51
N LEU A 589 14.51 2.44 2.47
CA LEU A 589 15.39 1.44 3.08
C LEU A 589 15.27 1.44 4.60
N ARG A 590 15.65 0.34 5.25
CA ARG A 590 15.70 0.28 6.72
C ARG A 590 16.86 1.13 7.22
N THR A 591 16.59 2.04 8.15
CA THR A 591 17.62 2.91 8.74
C THR A 591 18.74 2.10 9.39
N ILE A 592 18.40 0.99 10.03
CA ILE A 592 19.37 0.11 10.70
C ILE A 592 20.35 -0.57 9.73
N ASP A 593 19.94 -0.86 8.49
CA ASP A 593 20.86 -1.45 7.50
C ASP A 593 21.94 -0.44 7.10
N ILE A 594 21.61 0.85 7.12
CA ILE A 594 22.49 1.94 6.74
C ILE A 594 23.36 2.35 7.92
N TYR A 595 22.77 2.47 9.12
CA TYR A 595 23.50 2.77 10.36
C TYR A 595 24.66 1.80 10.62
N ASN A 596 24.49 0.52 10.27
CA ASN A 596 25.51 -0.53 10.42
C ASN A 596 26.52 -0.61 9.25
N THR A 597 26.50 0.35 8.34
CA THR A 597 27.39 0.39 7.16
C THR A 597 27.99 1.78 6.95
N LYS A 598 28.94 1.90 6.03
CA LYS A 598 29.55 3.18 5.69
C LYS A 598 28.61 3.96 4.78
N ALA A 599 28.40 5.25 5.08
CA ALA A 599 27.61 6.14 4.23
C ALA A 599 28.07 6.15 2.77
N SER A 600 29.38 6.02 2.53
CA SER A 600 29.96 5.95 1.18
C SER A 600 29.41 4.80 0.33
N GLU A 601 29.18 3.62 0.93
CA GLU A 601 28.61 2.45 0.22
C GLU A 601 27.22 2.76 -0.32
N VAL A 602 26.42 3.47 0.49
CA VAL A 602 25.05 3.85 0.16
C VAL A 602 25.02 4.93 -0.92
N ILE A 603 25.88 5.94 -0.81
CA ILE A 603 26.01 7.01 -1.80
C ILE A 603 26.43 6.45 -3.16
N GLU A 604 27.42 5.56 -3.19
CA GLU A 604 27.90 4.94 -4.43
C GLU A 604 26.84 4.03 -5.07
N SER A 605 26.13 3.23 -4.26
CA SER A 605 25.00 2.40 -4.69
C SER A 605 23.88 3.25 -5.33
N ALA A 606 23.48 4.33 -4.66
CA ALA A 606 22.44 5.23 -5.14
C ALA A 606 22.82 5.90 -6.47
N ARG A 607 24.08 6.38 -6.61
CA ARG A 607 24.59 6.94 -7.86
C ARG A 607 24.61 5.89 -8.99
N HIS A 608 24.99 4.65 -8.67
CA HIS A 608 25.03 3.59 -9.66
C HIS A 608 23.65 3.29 -10.23
N PHE A 609 22.62 3.14 -9.39
CA PHE A 609 21.28 2.82 -9.89
C PHE A 609 20.61 3.99 -10.61
N ASP A 610 20.86 5.23 -10.19
CA ASP A 610 20.48 6.42 -10.96
C ASP A 610 21.10 6.39 -12.36
N ASN A 611 22.42 6.21 -12.45
CA ASN A 611 23.14 6.13 -13.72
C ASN A 611 22.67 4.95 -14.56
N SER A 612 22.34 3.82 -13.94
CA SER A 612 21.81 2.63 -14.62
C SER A 612 20.49 2.95 -15.32
N ILE A 613 19.54 3.58 -14.62
CA ILE A 613 18.25 3.97 -15.21
C ILE A 613 18.45 4.95 -16.38
N LYS A 614 19.34 5.94 -16.23
CA LYS A 614 19.67 6.89 -17.31
C LYS A 614 20.20 6.18 -18.55
N VAL A 615 21.19 5.30 -18.37
CA VAL A 615 21.78 4.49 -19.44
C VAL A 615 20.73 3.60 -20.10
N MET A 616 19.84 2.98 -19.31
CA MET A 616 18.76 2.13 -19.83
C MET A 616 17.76 2.93 -20.66
N HIS A 617 17.37 4.13 -20.21
CA HIS A 617 16.53 5.05 -20.99
C HIS A 617 17.19 5.47 -22.30
N ASN A 618 18.46 5.86 -22.26
CA ASN A 618 19.23 6.25 -23.44
C ASN A 618 19.30 5.08 -24.44
N TYR A 619 19.59 3.86 -23.96
CA TYR A 619 19.73 2.66 -24.78
C TYR A 619 18.47 2.27 -25.55
N ARG A 620 17.29 2.40 -24.92
CA ARG A 620 16.01 2.17 -25.59
C ARG A 620 15.52 3.38 -26.39
N GLY A 621 16.29 4.45 -26.50
CA GLY A 621 15.89 5.66 -27.24
C GLY A 621 14.79 6.48 -26.56
N SER A 622 14.68 6.44 -25.23
CA SER A 622 13.84 7.36 -24.45
C SER A 622 14.71 8.43 -23.78
N ARG A 623 14.07 9.50 -23.30
CA ARG A 623 14.73 10.57 -22.55
C ARG A 623 14.48 10.36 -21.07
N TRP A 624 15.55 10.18 -20.30
CA TRP A 624 15.44 10.01 -18.85
C TRP A 624 15.00 11.32 -18.18
N GLU A 625 15.27 12.46 -18.82
CA GLU A 625 14.93 13.80 -18.36
C GLU A 625 13.40 14.03 -18.32
N GLU A 626 12.67 13.36 -19.20
CA GLU A 626 11.20 13.41 -19.31
C GLU A 626 10.53 12.25 -18.57
N ALA A 627 11.30 11.25 -18.15
CA ALA A 627 10.78 10.08 -17.47
C ALA A 627 10.55 10.37 -15.98
N ARG A 628 9.45 9.85 -15.44
CA ARG A 628 9.24 9.80 -13.99
C ARG A 628 10.41 9.07 -13.32
N SER A 629 10.80 9.50 -12.12
CA SER A 629 11.81 8.77 -11.35
C SER A 629 11.24 7.42 -10.91
N GLU A 630 12.02 6.35 -11.04
CA GLU A 630 11.71 5.05 -10.44
C GLU A 630 11.63 5.17 -8.92
N THR A 631 10.91 4.26 -8.27
CA THR A 631 10.85 4.21 -6.81
C THR A 631 10.97 2.75 -6.37
N PHE A 632 11.86 2.52 -5.43
CA PHE A 632 12.14 1.23 -4.84
C PHE A 632 11.73 1.22 -3.38
N ALA A 633 11.05 0.15 -2.97
CA ALA A 633 10.83 -0.14 -1.56
C ALA A 633 11.18 -1.59 -1.26
N ALA A 634 11.81 -1.80 -0.12
CA ALA A 634 12.00 -3.13 0.46
C ALA A 634 10.89 -3.41 1.47
N ASP A 635 10.44 -4.65 1.56
CA ASP A 635 9.36 -5.05 2.45
C ASP A 635 9.55 -6.47 3.01
N LEU A 636 8.95 -6.75 4.17
CA LEU A 636 8.97 -8.05 4.84
C LEU A 636 8.32 -9.15 4.00
N GLN A 637 7.23 -8.80 3.31
CA GLN A 637 6.53 -9.68 2.39
C GLN A 637 5.98 -8.84 1.24
N ILE A 638 6.17 -9.29 0.01
CA ILE A 638 5.75 -8.61 -1.21
C ILE A 638 4.78 -9.46 -2.01
N SER A 639 4.19 -8.89 -3.06
CA SER A 639 3.24 -9.62 -3.91
C SER A 639 3.91 -10.81 -4.61
N SER A 640 5.16 -10.67 -5.06
CA SER A 640 5.90 -11.74 -5.73
C SER A 640 7.39 -11.70 -5.40
N GLU A 641 7.89 -12.75 -4.76
CA GLU A 641 9.29 -12.86 -4.34
C GLU A 641 10.23 -13.35 -5.45
N PRO A 642 11.54 -13.02 -5.40
CA PRO A 642 12.21 -12.16 -4.40
C PRO A 642 12.10 -10.65 -4.70
N GLY A 643 11.53 -10.28 -5.84
CA GLY A 643 11.24 -8.91 -6.23
C GLY A 643 10.43 -8.83 -7.53
N HIS A 644 9.68 -7.75 -7.71
CA HIS A 644 8.84 -7.55 -8.89
C HIS A 644 8.80 -6.10 -9.36
N ALA A 645 8.45 -5.94 -10.64
CA ALA A 645 8.25 -4.67 -11.31
C ALA A 645 6.99 -3.94 -10.79
N GLY A 646 6.89 -2.64 -11.03
CA GLY A 646 5.79 -1.82 -10.53
C GLY A 646 6.21 -0.38 -10.25
N TYR A 647 5.31 0.40 -9.63
CA TYR A 647 5.61 1.75 -9.16
C TYR A 647 5.05 2.00 -7.76
N PRO A 648 5.83 1.76 -6.69
CA PRO A 648 7.23 1.33 -6.71
C PRO A 648 7.44 -0.08 -7.24
N TRP A 649 8.66 -0.37 -7.67
CA TRP A 649 9.11 -1.75 -7.81
C TRP A 649 9.62 -2.24 -6.44
N MET A 650 9.42 -3.51 -6.18
CA MET A 650 9.46 -4.06 -4.82
C MET A 650 10.46 -5.20 -4.70
N SER A 651 11.02 -5.37 -3.50
CA SER A 651 11.80 -6.55 -3.16
C SER A 651 11.67 -6.92 -1.68
N ILE A 652 12.12 -8.13 -1.34
CA ILE A 652 12.25 -8.56 0.06
C ILE A 652 13.28 -7.72 0.83
N LEU A 653 13.17 -7.69 2.16
CA LEU A 653 14.04 -6.90 3.06
C LEU A 653 15.53 -7.10 2.85
N SER A 654 15.99 -8.28 2.42
CA SER A 654 17.43 -8.54 2.23
C SER A 654 18.05 -7.61 1.19
N TRP A 655 17.27 -7.07 0.25
CA TRP A 655 17.76 -6.12 -0.74
C TRP A 655 18.03 -4.74 -0.15
N SER A 656 17.36 -4.35 0.94
CA SER A 656 17.73 -3.14 1.69
C SER A 656 19.15 -3.26 2.23
N TRP A 657 19.51 -4.43 2.75
CA TRP A 657 20.88 -4.72 3.18
C TRP A 657 21.86 -4.87 2.01
N LEU A 658 21.46 -5.49 0.89
CA LEU A 658 22.32 -5.57 -0.29
C LEU A 658 22.66 -4.18 -0.82
N PHE A 659 21.70 -3.25 -0.82
CA PHE A 659 21.91 -1.87 -1.27
C PHE A 659 23.07 -1.18 -0.53
N THR A 660 23.37 -1.58 0.72
CA THR A 660 24.44 -1.01 1.55
C THR A 660 25.79 -1.73 1.44
N LYS A 661 25.93 -2.68 0.50
CA LYS A 661 27.14 -3.51 0.25
C LYS A 661 27.70 -3.31 -1.15
N TRP A 662 27.81 -2.06 -1.59
CA TRP A 662 28.18 -1.70 -2.94
C TRP A 662 29.58 -2.21 -3.35
N SER A 663 30.62 -1.93 -2.57
CA SER A 663 32.02 -2.27 -2.90
C SER A 663 32.23 -3.78 -3.11
N ASN A 664 31.54 -4.62 -2.34
CA ASN A 664 31.54 -6.08 -2.50
C ASN A 664 30.79 -6.54 -3.76
N SER A 665 29.80 -5.77 -4.21
CA SER A 665 28.90 -6.16 -5.29
C SER A 665 29.43 -5.85 -6.69
N ILE A 666 30.29 -4.83 -6.84
CA ILE A 666 30.90 -4.44 -8.14
C ILE A 666 31.59 -5.64 -8.80
N LYS A 667 32.40 -6.39 -8.03
CA LYS A 667 33.13 -7.59 -8.52
C LYS A 667 32.21 -8.70 -9.04
N ARG A 668 30.92 -8.64 -8.74
CA ARG A 668 29.89 -9.61 -9.13
C ARG A 668 28.85 -9.02 -10.08
N GLY A 669 29.15 -7.88 -10.72
CA GLY A 669 28.26 -7.23 -11.69
C GLY A 669 27.25 -6.25 -11.09
N GLY A 670 27.55 -5.64 -9.94
CA GLY A 670 26.78 -4.48 -9.42
C GLY A 670 25.34 -4.79 -9.01
N GLN A 671 25.09 -6.00 -8.48
CA GLN A 671 23.76 -6.47 -8.05
C GLN A 671 22.76 -6.63 -9.22
N PRO A 672 22.98 -7.61 -10.12
CA PRO A 672 22.20 -7.75 -11.35
C PRO A 672 20.70 -7.98 -11.15
N GLY A 673 20.27 -8.38 -9.94
CA GLY A 673 18.85 -8.48 -9.58
C GLY A 673 18.13 -7.13 -9.67
N PHE A 674 18.74 -6.04 -9.21
CA PHE A 674 18.17 -4.68 -9.24
C PHE A 674 17.94 -4.25 -10.69
N VAL A 675 18.98 -4.32 -11.52
CA VAL A 675 18.90 -3.95 -12.94
C VAL A 675 17.88 -4.80 -13.70
N LYS A 676 17.77 -6.10 -13.37
CA LYS A 676 16.76 -7.00 -13.96
C LYS A 676 15.33 -6.54 -13.68
N VAL A 677 15.03 -6.11 -12.45
CA VAL A 677 13.69 -5.67 -12.05
C VAL A 677 13.37 -4.29 -12.64
N ILE A 678 14.31 -3.34 -12.56
CA ILE A 678 14.19 -2.03 -13.25
C ILE A 678 13.97 -2.24 -14.75
N GLY A 679 14.67 -3.21 -15.35
CA GLY A 679 14.54 -3.57 -16.75
C GLY A 679 13.16 -4.05 -17.17
N LEU A 680 12.35 -4.58 -16.24
CA LEU A 680 10.96 -4.93 -16.52
C LEU A 680 10.10 -3.68 -16.71
N ASN A 681 10.30 -2.64 -15.89
CA ASN A 681 9.62 -1.34 -16.04
C ASN A 681 10.03 -0.62 -17.34
N LEU A 682 11.26 -0.83 -17.80
CA LEU A 682 11.83 -0.20 -19.00
C LEU A 682 11.83 -1.11 -20.23
N GLN A 683 11.13 -2.25 -20.18
CA GLN A 683 11.14 -3.25 -21.25
C GLN A 683 10.58 -2.69 -22.58
N VAL A 684 11.18 -3.08 -23.70
CA VAL A 684 10.73 -2.69 -25.04
C VAL A 684 9.80 -3.77 -25.59
N GLY A 685 8.49 -3.61 -25.38
CA GLY A 685 7.48 -4.57 -25.80
C GLY A 685 7.49 -4.87 -27.30
N ASP A 686 7.76 -3.85 -28.13
CA ASP A 686 7.84 -3.95 -29.59
C ASP A 686 9.00 -4.82 -30.09
N ALA A 687 10.00 -5.06 -29.24
CA ALA A 687 11.17 -5.92 -29.50
C ALA A 687 11.25 -7.12 -28.55
N THR A 688 10.20 -7.36 -27.75
CA THR A 688 10.12 -8.54 -26.88
C THR A 688 9.56 -9.71 -27.69
N LEU A 689 10.46 -10.58 -28.13
CA LEU A 689 10.17 -11.77 -28.93
C LEU A 689 9.53 -12.89 -28.08
N LYS A 690 8.94 -13.89 -28.73
CA LYS A 690 8.37 -15.11 -28.12
C LYS A 690 9.19 -15.61 -26.92
N GLY A 691 8.56 -15.78 -25.76
CA GLY A 691 9.23 -16.25 -24.53
C GLY A 691 10.24 -15.26 -23.92
N GLY A 692 10.23 -14.02 -24.40
CA GLY A 692 11.18 -12.97 -24.04
C GLY A 692 10.78 -12.13 -22.83
N GLU A 693 9.63 -12.36 -22.20
CA GLU A 693 9.10 -11.51 -21.11
C GLU A 693 10.08 -11.39 -19.92
N TRP A 694 10.90 -12.41 -19.71
CA TRP A 694 11.93 -12.50 -18.67
C TRP A 694 13.36 -12.42 -19.22
N ILE A 695 13.52 -12.22 -20.52
CA ILE A 695 14.81 -12.15 -21.22
C ILE A 695 15.15 -10.72 -21.63
N THR A 696 14.22 -9.98 -22.21
CA THR A 696 14.48 -8.64 -22.77
C THR A 696 14.94 -7.67 -21.67
N ASN A 697 14.33 -7.75 -20.49
CA ASN A 697 14.75 -6.98 -19.32
C ASN A 697 16.20 -7.30 -18.86
N CYS A 698 16.66 -8.54 -19.07
CA CYS A 698 18.02 -8.95 -18.70
C CYS A 698 19.09 -8.39 -19.66
N ILE A 699 18.71 -7.86 -20.82
CA ILE A 699 19.65 -7.24 -21.77
C ILE A 699 20.27 -5.97 -21.17
N TYR A 700 19.49 -5.22 -20.39
CA TYR A 700 20.00 -4.03 -19.69
C TYR A 700 21.14 -4.34 -18.73
N ARG A 701 21.16 -5.55 -18.15
CA ARG A 701 22.28 -5.99 -17.33
C ARG A 701 23.58 -6.03 -18.14
N LEU A 702 23.54 -6.59 -19.36
CA LEU A 702 24.72 -6.62 -20.24
C LEU A 702 25.20 -5.20 -20.53
N LEU A 703 24.27 -4.29 -20.79
CA LEU A 703 24.60 -2.90 -21.03
C LEU A 703 25.23 -2.21 -19.81
N VAL A 704 24.63 -2.34 -18.64
CA VAL A 704 25.11 -1.70 -17.39
C VAL A 704 26.48 -2.24 -16.99
N GLU A 705 26.69 -3.56 -17.08
CA GLU A 705 27.97 -4.20 -16.79
C GLU A 705 29.08 -3.69 -17.73
N ASP A 706 28.81 -3.51 -19.02
CA ASP A 706 29.78 -2.95 -19.98
C ASP A 706 30.01 -1.46 -19.74
N VAL A 707 28.96 -0.64 -19.83
CA VAL A 707 29.07 0.83 -19.93
C VAL A 707 29.42 1.50 -18.60
N LEU A 708 28.90 0.99 -17.47
CA LEU A 708 29.07 1.61 -16.15
C LEU A 708 30.12 0.90 -15.29
N LEU A 709 30.29 -0.41 -15.43
CA LEU A 709 31.25 -1.17 -14.62
C LEU A 709 32.53 -1.55 -15.36
N GLY A 710 32.59 -1.37 -16.69
CA GLY A 710 33.75 -1.72 -17.51
C GLY A 710 34.04 -3.23 -17.54
N LEU A 711 33.02 -4.05 -17.32
CA LEU A 711 33.12 -5.51 -17.39
C LEU A 711 32.91 -6.00 -18.82
N ASN A 712 33.20 -7.29 -19.08
CA ASN A 712 32.89 -7.93 -20.35
C ASN A 712 31.74 -8.95 -20.20
N PRO A 713 30.48 -8.51 -20.36
CA PRO A 713 29.30 -9.35 -20.12
C PRO A 713 28.94 -10.25 -21.32
N TYR A 714 29.69 -10.15 -22.42
CA TYR A 714 29.48 -10.88 -23.67
C TYR A 714 30.26 -12.20 -23.72
N GLN A 715 30.57 -12.76 -22.55
CA GLN A 715 31.18 -14.08 -22.38
C GLN A 715 30.14 -15.07 -21.81
N GLY A 716 30.44 -16.36 -21.92
CA GLY A 716 29.59 -17.45 -21.40
C GLY A 716 28.67 -18.08 -22.44
N ASP A 717 27.54 -18.61 -21.98
CA ASP A 717 26.59 -19.32 -22.84
C ASP A 717 25.94 -18.39 -23.87
N MET A 718 26.05 -18.78 -25.15
CA MET A 718 25.45 -18.11 -26.31
C MET A 718 24.10 -18.68 -26.70
N ASP A 719 23.45 -19.44 -25.79
CA ASP A 719 22.17 -20.09 -26.01
C ASP A 719 22.27 -21.16 -27.11
N THR A 720 23.42 -21.86 -27.16
CA THR A 720 23.70 -22.88 -28.19
C THR A 720 22.84 -24.13 -28.04
N GLY A 721 22.27 -24.36 -26.85
CA GLY A 721 21.33 -25.46 -26.61
C GLY A 721 20.08 -25.39 -27.48
N LYS A 722 19.71 -24.20 -27.99
CA LYS A 722 18.59 -24.06 -28.94
C LYS A 722 18.94 -24.48 -30.36
N TRP A 723 20.23 -24.58 -30.69
CA TRP A 723 20.67 -24.88 -32.05
C TRP A 723 20.41 -26.33 -32.46
N SER A 724 20.18 -27.25 -31.54
CA SER A 724 19.79 -28.63 -31.88
C SER A 724 18.29 -28.82 -32.09
N SER A 725 17.46 -27.83 -31.74
CA SER A 725 16.01 -27.89 -31.96
C SER A 725 15.65 -27.53 -33.40
N SER A 726 14.49 -27.99 -33.88
CA SER A 726 13.83 -27.52 -35.09
C SER A 726 12.69 -26.52 -34.80
N GLU A 727 12.28 -26.37 -33.55
CA GLU A 727 11.18 -25.50 -33.14
C GLU A 727 11.67 -24.11 -32.70
N TYR A 728 10.93 -23.07 -33.09
CA TYR A 728 11.11 -21.72 -32.58
C TYR A 728 10.44 -21.52 -31.21
N THR A 729 11.27 -21.41 -30.17
CA THR A 729 10.83 -21.07 -28.80
C THR A 729 11.28 -19.66 -28.38
N GLY A 730 11.75 -18.84 -29.33
CA GLY A 730 12.36 -17.54 -29.07
C GLY A 730 13.81 -17.61 -28.61
N PRO A 731 14.60 -16.53 -28.72
CA PRO A 731 15.96 -16.49 -28.23
C PRO A 731 16.06 -16.32 -26.71
N GLY A 732 17.04 -16.96 -26.07
CA GLY A 732 17.46 -16.66 -24.70
C GLY A 732 18.45 -15.49 -24.62
N LEU A 733 18.92 -15.17 -23.39
CA LEU A 733 19.89 -14.08 -23.19
C LEU A 733 21.21 -14.30 -23.94
N GLY A 734 21.59 -15.56 -24.17
CA GLY A 734 22.82 -15.92 -24.90
C GLY A 734 22.84 -15.46 -26.36
N TYR A 735 21.68 -15.39 -27.04
CA TYR A 735 21.56 -14.79 -28.36
C TYR A 735 21.98 -13.31 -28.35
N TYR A 736 21.47 -12.53 -27.39
CA TYR A 736 21.83 -11.11 -27.24
C TYR A 736 23.28 -10.92 -26.79
N ARG A 737 23.82 -11.83 -25.97
CA ARG A 737 25.25 -11.86 -25.65
C ARG A 737 26.09 -12.07 -26.91
N TYR A 738 25.67 -12.97 -27.79
CA TYR A 738 26.42 -13.27 -28.99
C TYR A 738 26.37 -12.12 -29.99
N LEU A 739 25.21 -11.48 -30.16
CA LEU A 739 25.10 -10.23 -30.93
C LEU A 739 26.03 -9.14 -30.36
N GLY A 740 26.06 -8.95 -29.04
CA GLY A 740 26.97 -8.01 -28.40
C GLY A 740 28.46 -8.37 -28.57
N LYS A 741 28.81 -9.66 -28.46
CA LYS A 741 30.17 -10.16 -28.71
C LYS A 741 30.62 -9.87 -30.13
N LEU A 742 29.75 -10.08 -31.12
CA LEU A 742 30.08 -9.89 -32.53
C LEU A 742 30.08 -8.41 -32.90
N PHE A 743 29.01 -7.69 -32.60
CA PHE A 743 28.73 -6.36 -33.15
C PHE A 743 28.76 -5.23 -32.11
N GLY A 744 28.85 -5.52 -30.81
CA GLY A 744 28.80 -4.54 -29.73
C GLY A 744 27.37 -4.21 -29.29
N TYR A 745 27.21 -3.51 -28.16
CA TYR A 745 25.90 -3.14 -27.61
C TYR A 745 25.09 -2.24 -28.55
N GLY A 746 25.75 -1.48 -29.42
CA GLY A 746 25.09 -0.54 -30.33
C GLY A 746 24.06 -1.20 -31.24
N LEU A 747 24.28 -2.45 -31.64
CA LEU A 747 23.35 -3.21 -32.49
C LEU A 747 21.96 -3.36 -31.83
N VAL A 748 21.95 -3.92 -30.62
CA VAL A 748 20.69 -4.18 -29.91
C VAL A 748 20.04 -2.87 -29.44
N GLY A 749 20.83 -1.88 -28.99
CA GLY A 749 20.32 -0.57 -28.59
C GLY A 749 19.67 0.21 -29.74
N ASN A 750 20.30 0.23 -30.91
CA ASN A 750 19.70 0.85 -32.10
C ASN A 750 18.42 0.10 -32.51
N GLY A 751 18.43 -1.23 -32.48
CA GLY A 751 17.25 -2.06 -32.72
C GLY A 751 16.08 -1.73 -31.78
N PHE A 752 16.34 -1.57 -30.48
CA PHE A 752 15.33 -1.12 -29.51
C PHE A 752 14.80 0.28 -29.81
N THR A 753 15.68 1.21 -30.17
CA THR A 753 15.32 2.58 -30.52
C THR A 753 14.40 2.62 -31.74
N GLU A 754 14.68 1.84 -32.78
CA GLU A 754 13.83 1.78 -33.98
C GLU A 754 12.54 1.00 -33.74
N ALA A 755 12.59 -0.11 -32.98
CA ALA A 755 11.40 -0.90 -32.68
C ALA A 755 10.32 -0.09 -31.98
N ARG A 756 10.68 0.80 -31.05
CA ARG A 756 9.75 1.69 -30.34
C ARG A 756 9.06 2.73 -31.23
N LYS A 757 9.54 2.94 -32.46
CA LYS A 757 8.89 3.82 -33.44
C LYS A 757 7.85 3.06 -34.28
N ARG A 758 7.71 1.76 -34.05
CA ARG A 758 6.80 0.84 -34.73
C ARG A 758 5.86 0.23 -33.70
N THR A 759 4.80 -0.43 -34.17
CA THR A 759 3.84 -1.13 -33.31
C THR A 759 3.45 -2.44 -33.99
N PRO A 760 4.29 -3.48 -33.88
CA PRO A 760 4.00 -4.79 -34.45
C PRO A 760 2.75 -5.39 -33.78
N LEU A 761 1.85 -5.99 -34.58
CA LEU A 761 0.54 -6.43 -34.09
C LEU A 761 0.59 -7.82 -33.45
N ASN A 762 1.55 -8.64 -33.84
CA ASN A 762 1.68 -10.03 -33.39
C ASN A 762 3.16 -10.47 -33.30
N GLU A 763 3.39 -11.67 -32.79
CA GLU A 763 4.74 -12.23 -32.63
C GLU A 763 5.51 -12.44 -33.94
N SER A 764 4.81 -12.73 -35.04
CA SER A 764 5.45 -12.85 -36.37
C SER A 764 5.98 -11.50 -36.82
N ASP A 765 5.18 -10.43 -36.71
CA ASP A 765 5.56 -9.07 -37.08
C ASP A 765 6.78 -8.59 -36.27
N LYS A 766 6.80 -8.87 -34.95
CA LYS A 766 7.94 -8.57 -34.08
C LYS A 766 9.21 -9.29 -34.55
N THR A 767 9.07 -10.57 -34.90
CA THR A 767 10.18 -11.41 -35.36
C THR A 767 10.74 -10.87 -36.69
N GLN A 768 9.86 -10.55 -37.66
CA GLN A 768 10.28 -9.98 -38.94
C GLN A 768 10.97 -8.62 -38.75
N LEU A 769 10.34 -7.72 -37.99
CA LEU A 769 10.89 -6.41 -37.68
C LEU A 769 12.28 -6.54 -37.05
N TRP A 770 12.43 -7.40 -36.05
CA TRP A 770 13.70 -7.60 -35.37
C TRP A 770 14.80 -8.08 -36.31
N VAL A 771 14.54 -9.12 -37.13
CA VAL A 771 15.53 -9.65 -38.08
C VAL A 771 15.92 -8.58 -39.13
N GLN A 772 14.94 -7.85 -39.66
CA GLN A 772 15.20 -6.76 -40.59
C GLN A 772 16.07 -5.66 -39.97
N LEU A 773 15.79 -5.27 -38.71
CA LEU A 773 16.60 -4.30 -37.97
C LEU A 773 18.02 -4.83 -37.75
N MET A 774 18.20 -6.10 -37.37
CA MET A 774 19.54 -6.65 -37.19
C MET A 774 20.34 -6.65 -38.50
N CYS A 775 19.69 -6.94 -39.63
CA CYS A 775 20.33 -6.85 -40.95
C CYS A 775 20.71 -5.42 -41.32
N SER A 776 19.77 -4.48 -41.20
CA SER A 776 19.99 -3.08 -41.60
C SER A 776 21.03 -2.37 -40.73
N GLU A 777 21.02 -2.62 -39.42
CA GLU A 777 21.95 -2.02 -38.45
C GLU A 777 23.39 -2.53 -38.61
N THR A 778 23.55 -3.80 -38.95
CA THR A 778 24.89 -4.37 -39.21
C THR A 778 25.39 -4.11 -40.62
N GLY A 779 24.49 -3.84 -41.57
CA GLY A 779 24.80 -3.79 -43.00
C GLY A 779 25.09 -5.18 -43.60
N TYR A 780 24.79 -6.27 -42.87
CA TYR A 780 24.99 -7.64 -43.32
C TYR A 780 23.68 -8.42 -43.38
N ASN A 781 23.62 -9.38 -44.28
CA ASN A 781 22.58 -10.41 -44.24
C ASN A 781 22.86 -11.36 -43.07
N LEU A 782 22.08 -11.24 -42.00
CA LEU A 782 22.15 -12.09 -40.80
C LEU A 782 21.09 -13.20 -40.77
N VAL A 783 20.35 -13.44 -41.85
CA VAL A 783 19.36 -14.52 -41.91
C VAL A 783 19.95 -15.89 -41.52
N PRO A 784 21.15 -16.30 -42.01
CA PRO A 784 21.72 -17.59 -41.63
C PRO A 784 22.07 -17.67 -40.14
N PHE A 785 22.49 -16.54 -39.55
CA PHE A 785 22.74 -16.46 -38.10
C PHE A 785 21.45 -16.67 -37.31
N HIS A 786 20.36 -15.97 -37.65
CA HIS A 786 19.08 -16.11 -36.95
C HIS A 786 18.46 -17.51 -37.09
N LYS A 787 18.71 -18.20 -38.21
CA LYS A 787 18.31 -19.61 -38.40
C LYS A 787 18.97 -20.56 -37.41
N LEU A 788 20.11 -20.23 -36.77
CA LEU A 788 20.66 -21.05 -35.69
C LEU A 788 19.70 -21.16 -34.50
N TRP A 789 18.95 -20.10 -34.20
CA TRP A 789 17.89 -20.05 -33.18
C TRP A 789 16.49 -20.35 -33.74
N ASN A 790 16.42 -20.90 -34.95
CA ASN A 790 15.19 -21.32 -35.62
C ASN A 790 14.16 -20.20 -35.80
N PHE A 791 14.58 -18.95 -36.00
CA PHE A 791 13.65 -17.85 -36.25
C PHE A 791 12.74 -18.15 -37.47
N PRO A 792 11.40 -17.98 -37.36
CA PRO A 792 10.50 -18.11 -38.49
C PRO A 792 10.59 -16.85 -39.35
N ILE A 793 11.43 -16.89 -40.38
CA ILE A 793 11.72 -15.75 -41.25
C ILE A 793 10.84 -15.85 -42.50
N SER A 794 10.10 -14.79 -42.82
CA SER A 794 9.29 -14.73 -44.05
C SER A 794 10.15 -14.50 -45.29
N ASP A 795 9.63 -14.84 -46.47
CA ASP A 795 10.29 -14.60 -47.74
C ASP A 795 10.61 -13.11 -47.94
N ASP A 796 9.70 -12.22 -47.55
CA ASP A 796 9.91 -10.76 -47.63
C ASP A 796 11.11 -10.30 -46.79
N THR A 797 11.22 -10.78 -45.56
CA THR A 797 12.36 -10.48 -44.69
C THR A 797 13.65 -11.07 -45.24
N GLN A 798 13.59 -12.30 -45.76
CA GLN A 798 14.74 -12.93 -46.38
C GLN A 798 15.22 -12.14 -47.60
N ASN A 799 14.30 -11.69 -48.46
CA ASN A 799 14.61 -10.89 -49.64
C ASN A 799 15.18 -9.51 -49.26
N ALA A 800 14.62 -8.86 -48.24
CA ALA A 800 15.12 -7.59 -47.73
C ALA A 800 16.57 -7.70 -47.21
N CYS A 801 16.88 -8.74 -46.44
CA CYS A 801 18.23 -8.98 -45.95
C CYS A 801 19.20 -9.45 -47.05
N LYS A 802 18.73 -10.19 -48.06
CA LYS A 802 19.57 -10.77 -49.13
C LYS A 802 20.26 -9.72 -50.01
N ALA A 803 19.74 -8.48 -50.04
CA ALA A 803 20.40 -7.36 -50.71
C ALA A 803 21.74 -6.95 -50.06
N LEU A 804 22.01 -7.40 -48.82
CA LEU A 804 23.21 -7.10 -48.06
C LEU A 804 24.26 -8.22 -48.16
N PRO A 805 25.57 -7.92 -48.01
CA PRO A 805 26.62 -8.94 -47.96
C PRO A 805 26.35 -9.94 -46.83
N CYS A 806 26.51 -11.23 -47.10
CA CYS A 806 26.31 -12.25 -46.06
C CYS A 806 27.44 -12.25 -45.03
N PHE A 807 27.08 -12.40 -43.75
CA PHE A 807 28.04 -12.60 -42.66
C PHE A 807 27.63 -13.82 -41.82
N PHE A 808 28.63 -14.63 -41.44
CA PHE A 808 28.44 -15.72 -40.48
C PHE A 808 29.72 -15.96 -39.68
N PRO A 809 29.67 -15.97 -38.34
CA PRO A 809 30.88 -16.06 -37.51
C PRO A 809 31.60 -17.40 -37.64
N ASP A 810 32.94 -17.36 -37.66
CA ASP A 810 33.83 -18.53 -37.64
C ASP A 810 34.68 -18.55 -36.37
N ASP A 811 34.03 -18.78 -35.23
CA ASP A 811 34.65 -18.79 -33.92
C ASP A 811 34.60 -20.18 -33.26
N GLU A 812 35.19 -20.30 -32.07
CA GLU A 812 35.23 -21.56 -31.32
C GLU A 812 33.83 -22.14 -31.00
N ILE A 813 32.78 -21.32 -31.05
CA ILE A 813 31.41 -21.71 -30.75
C ILE A 813 30.79 -22.33 -32.00
N THR A 814 30.85 -21.64 -33.15
CA THR A 814 30.29 -22.18 -34.40
C THR A 814 31.03 -23.41 -34.91
N LYS A 815 32.35 -23.50 -34.69
CA LYS A 815 33.16 -24.67 -35.05
C LYS A 815 32.68 -25.97 -34.39
N LYS A 816 32.09 -25.89 -33.19
CA LYS A 816 31.50 -27.06 -32.49
C LYS A 816 30.23 -27.57 -33.16
N PHE A 817 29.62 -26.79 -34.05
CA PHE A 817 28.36 -27.10 -34.74
C PHE A 817 28.51 -27.07 -36.27
N GLN A 818 29.71 -27.39 -36.78
CA GLN A 818 30.08 -27.23 -38.19
C GLN A 818 29.07 -27.86 -39.16
N SER A 819 28.54 -29.05 -38.86
CA SER A 819 27.53 -29.71 -39.71
C SER A 819 26.24 -28.88 -39.91
N LYS A 820 25.72 -28.27 -38.83
CA LYS A 820 24.55 -27.36 -38.92
C LYS A 820 24.93 -26.08 -39.65
N VAL A 821 26.11 -25.53 -39.36
CA VAL A 821 26.63 -24.32 -40.02
C VAL A 821 26.74 -24.52 -41.54
N ASP A 822 27.34 -25.62 -42.00
CA ASP A 822 27.52 -25.92 -43.41
C ASP A 822 26.18 -26.08 -44.13
N THR A 823 25.20 -26.72 -43.48
CA THR A 823 23.83 -26.84 -44.00
C THR A 823 23.19 -25.46 -44.21
N LEU A 824 23.24 -24.60 -43.19
CA LEU A 824 22.66 -23.25 -43.27
C LEU A 824 23.36 -22.36 -44.31
N LEU A 825 24.68 -22.48 -44.45
CA LEU A 825 25.43 -21.70 -45.44
C LEU A 825 25.13 -22.16 -46.87
N LYS A 826 24.93 -23.46 -47.10
CA LYS A 826 24.50 -23.98 -48.41
C LYS A 826 23.15 -23.40 -48.83
N GLU A 827 22.19 -23.29 -47.90
CA GLU A 827 20.88 -22.68 -48.17
C GLU A 827 20.95 -21.23 -48.64
N VAL A 828 22.01 -20.49 -48.31
CA VAL A 828 22.20 -19.08 -48.69
C VAL A 828 23.31 -18.86 -49.73
N GLY A 829 23.80 -19.92 -50.38
CA GLY A 829 24.76 -19.83 -51.49
C GLY A 829 26.23 -19.76 -51.09
N GLY A 830 26.58 -20.11 -49.84
CA GLY A 830 27.94 -20.49 -49.40
C GLY A 830 29.00 -19.39 -49.29
N LYS A 831 28.74 -18.15 -49.69
CA LYS A 831 29.72 -17.04 -49.71
C LYS A 831 29.43 -15.98 -48.63
N CYS A 832 29.55 -16.33 -47.36
CA CYS A 832 29.42 -15.38 -46.26
C CYS A 832 30.79 -14.96 -45.73
N SER A 833 30.97 -13.68 -45.38
CA SER A 833 32.15 -13.22 -44.66
C SER A 833 32.24 -13.92 -43.31
N ARG A 834 33.46 -14.34 -42.95
CA ARG A 834 33.76 -15.20 -41.79
C ARG A 834 34.55 -14.47 -40.69
N SER A 835 35.17 -13.34 -41.03
CA SER A 835 35.99 -12.49 -40.14
C SER A 835 35.70 -11.00 -40.38
N ASP A 836 36.28 -10.13 -39.53
CA ASP A 836 36.34 -8.67 -39.72
C ASP A 836 34.99 -7.95 -39.71
N GLN A 837 34.05 -8.39 -38.88
CA GLN A 837 32.78 -7.69 -38.72
C GLN A 837 32.97 -6.31 -38.09
N LYS A 838 32.32 -5.30 -38.68
CA LYS A 838 32.28 -3.95 -38.12
C LYS A 838 31.45 -3.93 -36.84
N LYS A 839 32.01 -3.36 -35.77
CA LYS A 839 31.24 -3.02 -34.56
C LYS A 839 30.20 -1.95 -34.90
N VAL A 840 28.95 -2.23 -34.56
CA VAL A 840 27.83 -1.28 -34.70
C VAL A 840 27.97 -0.24 -33.59
N GLN A 841 28.15 1.01 -34.01
CA GLN A 841 28.13 2.14 -33.09
C GLN A 841 26.69 2.44 -32.68
N PHE A 842 26.49 2.67 -31.39
CA PHE A 842 25.21 3.17 -30.90
C PHE A 842 25.00 4.61 -31.43
N ARG A 843 23.83 4.89 -32.02
CA ARG A 843 23.55 6.20 -32.63
C ARG A 843 23.29 7.31 -31.62
N GLY A 844 22.84 6.95 -30.41
CA GLY A 844 22.57 7.90 -29.35
C GLY A 844 23.79 8.18 -28.47
N ASP A 845 23.64 9.15 -27.57
CA ASP A 845 24.57 9.31 -26.46
C ASP A 845 24.16 8.38 -25.31
N ILE A 846 24.86 7.25 -25.19
CA ILE A 846 24.56 6.24 -24.17
C ILE A 846 24.84 6.76 -22.75
N LYS A 847 25.81 7.67 -22.58
CA LYS A 847 26.22 8.23 -21.29
C LYS A 847 25.55 9.58 -21.00
N ARG A 848 24.56 10.00 -21.79
CA ARG A 848 23.81 11.24 -21.54
C ARG A 848 23.27 11.26 -20.11
N GLY A 849 23.70 12.25 -19.34
CA GLY A 849 23.26 12.48 -17.96
C GLY A 849 23.95 11.61 -16.89
N VAL A 850 24.84 10.70 -17.26
CA VAL A 850 25.65 9.92 -16.31
C VAL A 850 26.54 10.85 -15.50
N ASP A 851 26.60 10.62 -14.19
CA ASP A 851 27.37 11.43 -13.21
C ASP A 851 26.94 12.89 -13.09
N THR A 852 25.84 13.26 -13.74
CA THR A 852 25.16 14.55 -13.55
C THR A 852 23.93 14.35 -12.68
N VAL A 853 23.46 15.42 -12.04
CA VAL A 853 22.20 15.43 -11.30
C VAL A 853 21.38 16.64 -11.74
N ARG A 854 20.05 16.48 -11.82
CA ARG A 854 19.15 17.63 -12.02
C ARG A 854 19.26 18.63 -10.86
N PRO A 855 18.85 19.88 -11.09
CA PRO A 855 18.71 20.84 -10.00
C PRO A 855 17.88 20.28 -8.84
N ARG A 856 18.27 20.68 -7.63
CA ARG A 856 17.51 20.42 -6.42
C ARG A 856 16.06 20.89 -6.58
N ASN A 857 15.12 20.03 -6.21
CA ASN A 857 13.69 20.29 -6.37
C ASN A 857 12.88 20.11 -5.07
N ILE A 858 13.54 19.75 -3.96
CA ILE A 858 12.94 19.66 -2.63
C ILE A 858 13.78 20.46 -1.65
N PHE A 859 13.16 21.37 -0.92
CA PHE A 859 13.79 22.23 0.09
C PHE A 859 13.09 22.00 1.42
N LEU A 860 13.83 21.56 2.43
CA LEU A 860 13.30 21.21 3.74
C LEU A 860 13.88 22.14 4.81
N THR A 861 13.00 22.77 5.58
CA THR A 861 13.37 23.60 6.73
C THR A 861 12.74 23.03 7.99
N PHE A 862 13.57 22.53 8.90
CA PHE A 862 13.12 21.98 10.19
C PHE A 862 13.08 23.10 11.25
N LYS A 863 12.00 23.14 12.04
CA LYS A 863 11.78 24.12 13.11
C LYS A 863 11.86 23.46 14.49
#